data_AF-A0A182SAD8-F1
#
_entry.id   AF-A0A182SAD8-F1
#
_cell.length_a   1.000
_cell.length_b   1.000
_cell.length_c   1.000
_cell.angle_alpha   90.00
_cell.angle_beta   90.00
_cell.angle_gamma   90.00
#
_symmetry.space_group_name_H-M   'P 1'
#
loop_
_entity.id
_entity.type
_entity.pdbx_description
1 polymer ?
#
loop_
_entity_poly.entity_id
_entity_poly.type
_entity_poly.pdbx_seq_one_letter_code
_entity_poly.pdbx_strand_id
1 'polypeptide(L)'
;MPHFVHLSWYHAPNVVFIKTEDPDLPAFYFDPLINPIAHRHAVKSIEILPDDDEEFILPEEVQPFLQDTPLYTDNTANGISLLWAPRPFNMRSGRCRRAIDIPLVKTWYKEHCPPGHPVKVRVSYQKLLKYYVLNALKHRKPKPQKKRYLFRSFKATKFFQTTTLDWVEAGLQVCRQGYNMLNLLIHRKNLNYLHLDYNFNLKPVKTLTTKERKKSRFGNAFHLCREILRLTKLIIDSHVQYRLNNVDAFQLADGLQYIFAHVGQLTGMYRYKYKLMRQIRMCKDLKHLIYYRFNTGPVGKGPGCGFWAPGWRVWLFFMRGITPLLERWLGNLLSRQFEGRHSKGVAKTVTKQRVESHFDLELRASVMHDIVDMMPEGIKQNKARTILQHLSEAWRCWKANIPWKVPGLPIPIENMILRYVKMKADWWTNTAHYNRERIRRGATVDKTVCKKNLGRLTRLYLKAEQERQHNYLKDGPYISPEEAVAIYTTTVHWLESRRFAPIPFPPLSYKHDTKLLILALERLKEAYSVKSRLNQSQREELGLIEQAYDNPHEALSRIKRHLLTQRAFKETGIEFMDLYSHLIPVYDVEPLEKITDAYLDQYLWYEADKRRLFPPWIKPSDTEPPPLLVYKWCQGMVLRTHLLYILGSHIIIQSRDVHNE
;
A
#
# COMPACT_ATOMS: atom_id res chain seq x y z
N MET A 1 -5.49 15.49 22.66
CA MET A 1 -6.76 14.93 23.17
C MET A 1 -6.60 13.42 23.43
N PRO A 2 -6.72 12.95 24.69
CA PRO A 2 -6.53 11.55 25.05
C PRO A 2 -7.76 10.68 24.72
N HIS A 3 -7.98 10.37 23.44
CA HIS A 3 -9.05 9.47 23.00
C HIS A 3 -8.66 7.98 23.16
N PHE A 4 -9.61 7.14 23.60
CA PHE A 4 -9.44 5.68 23.75
C PHE A 4 -8.32 5.24 24.71
N VAL A 5 -7.99 6.06 25.71
CA VAL A 5 -7.00 5.74 26.74
C VAL A 5 -7.65 4.89 27.84
N HIS A 6 -6.93 3.87 28.31
CA HIS A 6 -7.31 3.09 29.49
C HIS A 6 -6.47 3.54 30.68
N LEU A 7 -7.09 3.70 31.85
CA LEU A 7 -6.39 3.94 33.10
C LEU A 7 -5.54 2.71 33.45
N SER A 8 -4.27 2.94 33.78
CA SER A 8 -3.37 1.89 34.25
C SER A 8 -3.59 1.63 35.74
N TRP A 9 -3.44 0.37 36.15
CA TRP A 9 -3.28 0.04 37.56
C TRP A 9 -1.97 0.64 38.08
N TYR A 10 -2.02 1.36 39.20
CA TYR A 10 -0.88 2.14 39.69
C TYR A 10 0.09 1.30 40.54
N HIS A 11 -0.39 0.68 41.62
CA HIS A 11 0.47 -0.03 42.56
C HIS A 11 -0.28 -1.15 43.30
N ALA A 12 0.43 -2.22 43.66
CA ALA A 12 -0.05 -3.26 44.58
C ALA A 12 0.94 -3.32 45.75
N PRO A 13 0.50 -3.60 47.00
CA PRO A 13 1.39 -3.72 48.14
C PRO A 13 2.56 -4.68 47.85
N ASN A 14 3.78 -4.26 48.17
CA ASN A 14 4.97 -5.07 47.92
C ASN A 14 4.91 -6.34 48.77
N VAL A 15 4.83 -7.48 48.11
CA VAL A 15 4.86 -8.79 48.75
C VAL A 15 6.30 -9.10 49.16
N VAL A 16 6.55 -9.14 50.48
CA VAL A 16 7.86 -9.45 51.09
C VAL A 16 7.92 -10.92 51.51
N PHE A 17 7.84 -11.81 50.53
CA PHE A 17 7.92 -13.26 50.76
C PHE A 17 9.36 -13.76 50.64
N ILE A 18 9.86 -14.42 51.69
CA ILE A 18 11.19 -15.05 51.74
C ILE A 18 11.04 -16.53 51.40
N LYS A 19 11.86 -17.01 50.46
CA LYS A 19 11.89 -18.42 50.09
C LYS A 19 12.95 -19.14 50.89
N THR A 20 12.54 -20.20 51.57
CA THR A 20 13.43 -21.11 52.28
C THR A 20 14.10 -22.04 51.27
N GLU A 21 15.42 -21.93 51.09
CA GLU A 21 16.19 -22.81 50.20
C GLU A 21 16.66 -24.08 50.92
N ASP A 22 16.84 -24.00 52.25
CA ASP A 22 17.25 -25.11 53.10
C ASP A 22 16.04 -25.66 53.89
N PRO A 23 15.63 -26.93 53.68
CA PRO A 23 14.52 -27.55 54.41
C PRO A 23 14.85 -27.89 55.86
N ASP A 24 16.12 -27.84 56.27
CA ASP A 24 16.55 -28.18 57.63
C ASP A 24 16.26 -27.05 58.64
N LEU A 25 15.99 -25.83 58.16
CA LEU A 25 15.56 -24.70 58.97
C LEU A 25 14.06 -24.81 59.33
N PRO A 26 13.63 -24.37 60.52
CA PRO A 26 12.23 -24.46 60.92
C PRO A 26 11.33 -23.59 60.04
N ALA A 27 10.04 -23.92 59.90
CA ALA A 27 9.16 -23.22 58.95
C ALA A 27 8.97 -21.72 59.28
N PHE A 28 9.07 -21.36 60.56
CA PHE A 28 9.09 -19.99 61.04
C PHE A 28 10.44 -19.72 61.70
N TYR A 29 11.28 -18.94 61.03
CA TYR A 29 12.56 -18.48 61.58
C TYR A 29 12.81 -17.03 61.19
N PHE A 30 13.69 -16.39 61.95
CA PHE A 30 14.17 -15.06 61.63
C PHE A 30 15.26 -15.16 60.56
N ASP A 31 14.88 -14.97 59.30
CA ASP A 31 15.79 -15.09 58.17
C ASP A 31 16.84 -13.95 58.16
N PRO A 32 18.11 -14.21 57.80
CA PRO A 32 19.16 -13.19 57.74
C PRO A 32 18.86 -12.00 56.81
N LEU A 33 17.93 -12.15 55.86
CA LEU A 33 17.45 -11.05 55.01
C LEU A 33 16.51 -10.09 55.74
N ILE A 34 15.95 -10.48 56.88
CA ILE A 34 15.09 -9.63 57.69
C ILE A 34 15.97 -8.70 58.53
N ASN A 35 15.71 -7.39 58.44
CA ASN A 35 16.41 -6.42 59.27
C ASN A 35 16.10 -6.66 60.76
N PRO A 36 17.11 -6.73 61.64
CA PRO A 36 16.89 -6.97 63.07
C PRO A 36 16.06 -5.84 63.68
N ILE A 37 15.15 -6.22 64.57
CA ILE A 37 14.34 -5.26 65.33
C ILE A 37 15.22 -4.67 66.43
N ALA A 38 15.72 -3.45 66.22
CA ALA A 38 16.46 -2.70 67.23
C ALA A 38 15.48 -1.95 68.13
N HIS A 39 15.06 -2.55 69.23
CA HIS A 39 14.23 -1.88 70.22
C HIS A 39 15.08 -0.85 71.00
N ARG A 40 15.00 0.42 70.62
CA ARG A 40 15.70 1.55 71.26
C ARG A 40 14.70 2.59 71.77
N HIS A 41 13.96 2.24 72.82
CA HIS A 41 13.18 3.21 73.59
C HIS A 41 13.95 3.56 74.88
N ALA A 42 14.30 4.85 75.04
CA ALA A 42 15.06 5.33 76.20
C ALA A 42 14.21 5.50 77.46
N VAL A 43 12.89 5.63 77.29
CA VAL A 43 11.90 5.67 78.37
C VAL A 43 11.00 4.47 78.18
N LYS A 44 11.02 3.52 79.13
CA LYS A 44 9.98 2.50 79.22
C LYS A 44 8.68 3.25 79.50
N SER A 45 7.73 3.24 78.56
CA SER A 45 6.35 3.54 78.93
C SER A 45 5.96 2.59 80.05
N ILE A 46 5.49 3.13 81.18
CA ILE A 46 4.97 2.31 82.28
C ILE A 46 3.70 1.67 81.73
N GLU A 47 3.82 0.46 81.17
CA GLU A 47 2.66 -0.39 80.98
C GLU A 47 2.12 -0.65 82.39
N ILE A 48 0.84 -0.36 82.59
CA ILE A 48 0.15 -0.63 83.86
C ILE A 48 0.01 -2.15 83.94
N LEU A 49 1.06 -2.80 84.41
CA LEU A 49 1.04 -4.20 84.78
C LEU A 49 0.37 -4.25 86.16
N PRO A 50 -0.66 -5.09 86.35
CA PRO A 50 -1.21 -5.32 87.67
C PRO A 50 -0.09 -5.83 88.60
N ASP A 51 -0.06 -5.34 89.85
CA ASP A 51 0.86 -5.84 90.87
C ASP A 51 0.55 -7.32 91.15
N ASP A 52 1.58 -8.11 91.45
CA ASP A 52 1.47 -9.56 91.72
C ASP A 52 0.55 -9.91 92.92
N ASP A 53 0.06 -8.88 93.65
CA ASP A 53 -0.90 -8.98 94.74
C ASP A 53 -2.38 -9.03 94.29
N GLU A 54 -2.67 -8.96 92.98
CA GLU A 54 -4.03 -9.24 92.45
C GLU A 54 -4.29 -10.76 92.37
N GLU A 55 -5.22 -11.27 93.18
CA GLU A 55 -5.69 -12.68 93.29
C GLU A 55 -6.38 -13.25 92.01
N PHE A 56 -6.03 -12.78 90.81
CA PHE A 56 -6.60 -13.30 89.57
C PHE A 56 -5.84 -14.56 89.10
N ILE A 57 -6.45 -15.73 89.33
CA ILE A 57 -5.94 -17.02 88.86
C ILE A 57 -6.84 -17.53 87.74
N LEU A 58 -6.24 -17.94 86.61
CA LEU A 58 -6.97 -18.61 85.55
C LEU A 58 -7.44 -20.00 86.03
N PRO A 59 -8.69 -20.41 85.74
CA PRO A 59 -9.17 -21.75 86.07
C PRO A 59 -8.27 -22.84 85.47
N GLU A 60 -8.10 -23.97 86.16
CA GLU A 60 -7.20 -25.07 85.74
C GLU A 60 -7.51 -25.63 84.34
N GLU A 61 -8.77 -25.54 83.90
CA GLU A 61 -9.23 -25.96 82.57
C GLU A 61 -8.80 -25.01 81.45
N VAL A 62 -8.33 -23.80 81.78
CA VAL A 62 -7.93 -22.78 80.81
C VAL A 62 -6.46 -22.98 80.45
N GLN A 63 -6.24 -23.54 79.27
CA GLN A 63 -4.94 -23.68 78.63
C GLN A 63 -4.89 -22.89 77.31
N PRO A 64 -3.70 -22.61 76.75
CA PRO A 64 -3.59 -22.08 75.39
C PRO A 64 -4.33 -22.98 74.39
N PHE A 65 -5.17 -22.40 73.52
CA PHE A 65 -6.11 -23.13 72.65
C PHE A 65 -5.55 -24.35 71.88
N LEU A 66 -4.28 -24.32 71.48
CA LEU A 66 -3.65 -25.30 70.58
C LEU A 66 -2.35 -25.88 71.14
N GLN A 67 -2.27 -26.02 72.47
CA GLN A 67 -1.05 -26.47 73.16
C GLN A 67 -0.53 -27.83 72.69
N ASP A 68 -1.44 -28.76 72.34
CA ASP A 68 -1.07 -30.11 71.88
C ASP A 68 -0.56 -30.17 70.44
N THR A 69 -0.82 -29.13 69.63
CA THR A 69 -0.42 -29.11 68.22
C THR A 69 0.91 -28.39 68.03
N PRO A 70 1.87 -28.95 67.27
CA PRO A 70 3.15 -28.29 67.03
C PRO A 70 2.97 -27.03 66.19
N LEU A 71 3.81 -26.03 66.42
CA LEU A 71 3.76 -24.73 65.72
C LEU A 71 3.91 -24.87 64.19
N TYR A 72 4.70 -25.85 63.73
CA TYR A 72 4.88 -26.17 62.32
C TYR A 72 5.10 -27.66 62.12
N THR A 73 4.89 -28.11 60.88
CA THR A 73 5.14 -29.47 60.40
C THR A 73 6.05 -29.42 59.17
N ASP A 74 6.57 -30.55 58.71
CA ASP A 74 7.40 -30.67 57.50
C ASP A 74 6.77 -30.05 56.24
N ASN A 75 5.43 -30.10 56.14
CA ASN A 75 4.69 -29.54 55.00
C ASN A 75 4.32 -28.06 55.13
N THR A 76 4.58 -27.42 56.27
CA THR A 76 4.13 -26.05 56.55
C THR A 76 4.83 -25.04 55.64
N ALA A 77 6.17 -25.10 55.54
CA ALA A 77 6.95 -24.24 54.64
C ALA A 77 6.57 -24.41 53.16
N ASN A 78 6.34 -25.66 52.72
CA ASN A 78 5.86 -25.95 51.37
C ASN A 78 4.46 -25.38 51.10
N GLY A 79 3.54 -25.48 52.06
CA GLY A 79 2.20 -24.89 51.97
C GLY A 79 2.24 -23.37 51.88
N ILE A 80 3.10 -22.74 52.68
CA ILE A 80 3.39 -21.30 52.66
C ILE A 80 3.95 -20.90 51.28
N SER A 81 4.93 -21.63 50.74
CA SER A 81 5.50 -21.38 49.40
C SER A 81 4.47 -21.46 48.26
N LEU A 82 3.55 -22.43 48.32
CA LEU A 82 2.47 -22.56 47.34
C LEU A 82 1.49 -21.38 47.32
N LEU A 83 1.36 -20.65 48.44
CA LEU A 83 0.49 -19.48 48.53
C LEU A 83 0.91 -18.38 47.54
N TRP A 84 2.22 -18.19 47.34
CA TRP A 84 2.79 -17.23 46.37
C TRP A 84 3.18 -17.85 45.03
N ALA A 85 2.68 -19.04 44.69
CA ALA A 85 2.95 -19.67 43.41
C ALA A 85 2.14 -19.04 42.25
N PRO A 86 2.64 -19.08 41.00
CA PRO A 86 1.85 -18.65 39.84
C PRO A 86 0.64 -19.55 39.63
N ARG A 87 -0.47 -19.00 39.12
CA ARG A 87 -1.55 -19.83 38.57
C ARG A 87 -0.98 -20.73 37.47
N PRO A 88 -1.08 -22.07 37.56
CA PRO A 88 -2.14 -22.83 38.25
C PRO A 88 -1.81 -23.39 39.65
N PHE A 89 -0.61 -23.18 40.20
CA PHE A 89 -0.12 -23.91 41.37
C PHE A 89 -0.63 -23.39 42.73
N ASN A 90 -1.14 -22.17 42.79
CA ASN A 90 -1.67 -21.57 44.02
C ASN A 90 -3.12 -22.01 44.37
N MET A 91 -3.64 -23.05 43.73
CA MET A 91 -5.01 -23.53 43.93
C MET A 91 -4.99 -25.03 44.23
N ARG A 92 -5.73 -25.46 45.27
CA ARG A 92 -5.87 -26.89 45.63
C ARG A 92 -6.73 -27.69 44.64
N SER A 93 -7.70 -27.03 44.01
CA SER A 93 -8.62 -27.65 43.05
C SER A 93 -8.91 -26.70 41.88
N GLY A 94 -9.24 -27.27 40.72
CA GLY A 94 -9.52 -26.50 39.51
C GLY A 94 -10.25 -27.29 38.45
N ARG A 95 -10.67 -26.59 37.39
CA ARG A 95 -11.34 -27.22 36.25
C ARG A 95 -10.33 -27.70 35.22
N CYS A 96 -10.48 -28.94 34.74
CA CYS A 96 -9.69 -29.45 33.62
C CYS A 96 -9.80 -28.53 32.39
N ARG A 97 -8.67 -28.25 31.77
CA ARG A 97 -8.57 -27.40 30.58
C ARG A 97 -8.08 -28.23 29.40
N ARG A 98 -8.43 -27.80 28.19
CA ARG A 98 -7.90 -28.43 26.97
C ARG A 98 -6.41 -28.12 26.86
N ALA A 99 -5.61 -29.08 26.35
CA ALA A 99 -4.17 -28.90 26.13
C ALA A 99 -3.85 -27.64 25.29
N ILE A 100 -4.66 -27.33 24.28
CA ILE A 100 -4.49 -26.13 23.44
C ILE A 100 -4.66 -24.80 24.20
N ASP A 101 -5.39 -24.79 25.32
CA ASP A 101 -5.70 -23.58 26.08
C ASP A 101 -4.61 -23.23 27.11
N ILE A 102 -3.57 -24.07 27.24
CA ILE A 102 -2.46 -23.89 28.18
C ILE A 102 -1.25 -23.32 27.43
N PRO A 103 -0.90 -22.02 27.60
CA PRO A 103 0.24 -21.42 26.94
C PRO A 103 1.50 -21.44 27.81
N LEU A 104 2.31 -22.49 27.69
CA LEU A 104 3.50 -22.72 28.52
C LEU A 104 4.48 -21.53 28.56
N VAL A 105 4.72 -20.90 27.41
CA VAL A 105 5.72 -19.82 27.26
C VAL A 105 5.15 -18.40 27.38
N LYS A 106 3.90 -18.26 27.86
CA LYS A 106 3.21 -16.96 27.88
C LYS A 106 3.83 -15.94 28.82
N THR A 107 4.30 -16.39 29.98
CA THR A 107 4.94 -15.53 30.98
C THR A 107 6.27 -14.99 30.45
N TRP A 108 7.01 -15.81 29.72
CA TRP A 108 8.35 -15.48 29.23
C TRP A 108 8.37 -14.20 28.39
N TYR A 109 7.47 -14.05 27.42
CA TYR A 109 7.42 -12.85 26.57
C TYR A 109 6.56 -11.71 27.13
N LYS A 110 5.94 -11.90 28.30
CA LYS A 110 5.27 -10.83 29.05
C LYS A 110 6.26 -10.06 29.93
N GLU A 111 7.29 -10.74 30.39
CA GLU A 111 8.42 -10.15 31.08
C GLU A 111 9.34 -9.41 30.10
N HIS A 112 10.21 -8.55 30.64
CA HIS A 112 11.22 -7.88 29.83
C HIS A 112 12.22 -8.90 29.28
N CYS A 113 12.68 -8.66 28.05
CA CYS A 113 13.71 -9.49 27.45
C CYS A 113 15.03 -9.33 28.24
N PRO A 114 15.72 -10.42 28.60
CA PRO A 114 17.00 -10.35 29.32
C PRO A 114 18.04 -9.44 28.63
N PRO A 115 18.79 -8.63 29.39
CA PRO A 115 19.89 -7.84 28.85
C PRO A 115 20.96 -8.78 28.26
N GLY A 116 21.53 -8.41 27.10
CA GLY A 116 22.52 -9.24 26.39
C GLY A 116 21.96 -10.15 25.29
N HIS A 117 20.64 -10.31 25.18
CA HIS A 117 20.05 -11.02 24.03
C HIS A 117 20.13 -10.21 22.72
N PRO A 118 20.37 -10.87 21.56
CA PRO A 118 20.53 -10.17 20.29
C PRO A 118 19.23 -9.54 19.78
N VAL A 119 19.37 -8.56 18.88
CA VAL A 119 18.24 -7.79 18.29
C VAL A 119 17.11 -8.69 17.78
N LYS A 120 17.45 -9.79 17.10
CA LYS A 120 16.49 -10.77 16.57
C LYS A 120 15.52 -11.30 17.64
N VAL A 121 16.02 -11.57 18.86
CA VAL A 121 15.20 -12.06 19.97
C VAL A 121 14.38 -10.94 20.56
N ARG A 122 14.98 -9.77 20.78
CA ARG A 122 14.26 -8.57 21.28
C ARG A 122 13.05 -8.21 20.40
N VAL A 123 13.22 -8.23 19.08
CA VAL A 123 12.12 -8.03 18.11
C VAL A 123 11.06 -9.13 18.22
N SER A 124 11.45 -10.37 18.52
CA SER A 124 10.52 -11.49 18.69
C SER A 124 9.67 -11.32 19.94
N TYR A 125 10.25 -10.90 21.07
CA TYR A 125 9.52 -10.54 22.29
C TYR A 125 8.49 -9.43 22.01
N GLN A 126 8.91 -8.35 21.35
CA GLN A 126 8.03 -7.24 20.99
C GLN A 126 6.85 -7.70 20.11
N LYS A 127 7.10 -8.55 19.12
CA LYS A 127 6.04 -9.08 18.23
C LYS A 127 5.07 -10.00 18.97
N LEU A 128 5.56 -10.88 19.85
CA LEU A 128 4.71 -11.74 20.67
C LEU A 128 3.85 -10.93 21.63
N LEU A 129 4.42 -9.90 22.26
CA LEU A 129 3.68 -8.96 23.10
C LEU A 129 2.63 -8.19 22.28
N LYS A 130 2.96 -7.73 21.07
CA LYS A 130 2.01 -7.13 20.13
C LYS A 130 0.84 -8.07 19.81
N TYR A 131 1.10 -9.36 19.56
CA TYR A 131 0.02 -10.32 19.34
C TYR A 131 -0.84 -10.53 20.59
N TYR A 132 -0.23 -10.57 21.77
CA TYR A 132 -0.93 -10.66 23.05
C TYR A 132 -1.86 -9.46 23.26
N VAL A 133 -1.35 -8.24 23.11
CA VAL A 133 -2.12 -6.99 23.25
C VAL A 133 -3.24 -6.91 22.22
N LEU A 134 -2.98 -7.25 20.95
CA LEU A 134 -4.01 -7.25 19.90
C LEU A 134 -5.14 -8.25 20.19
N ASN A 135 -4.82 -9.41 20.78
CA ASN A 135 -5.83 -10.38 21.18
C ASN A 135 -6.67 -9.87 22.36
N ALA A 136 -6.07 -9.17 23.32
CA ALA A 136 -6.77 -8.56 24.45
C ALA A 136 -7.65 -7.37 24.01
N LEU A 137 -7.11 -6.46 23.19
CA LEU A 137 -7.79 -5.26 22.71
C LEU A 137 -9.02 -5.59 21.84
N LYS A 138 -8.91 -6.61 20.97
CA LYS A 138 -10.00 -7.03 20.08
C LYS A 138 -10.88 -8.13 20.68
N HIS A 139 -10.73 -8.43 21.96
CA HIS A 139 -11.56 -9.42 22.64
C HIS A 139 -12.99 -8.88 22.78
N ARG A 140 -13.96 -9.65 22.28
CA ARG A 140 -15.39 -9.43 22.53
C ARG A 140 -15.93 -10.64 23.28
N LYS A 141 -16.80 -10.42 24.26
CA LYS A 141 -17.46 -11.50 25.00
C LYS A 141 -18.14 -12.44 23.99
N PRO A 142 -17.96 -13.77 24.09
CA PRO A 142 -18.62 -14.71 23.20
C PRO A 142 -20.14 -14.52 23.25
N LYS A 143 -20.78 -14.31 22.10
CA LYS A 143 -22.24 -14.21 22.03
C LYS A 143 -22.85 -15.57 22.38
N PRO A 144 -23.96 -15.63 23.14
CA PRO A 144 -24.69 -16.88 23.33
C PRO A 144 -25.16 -17.39 21.95
N GLN A 145 -24.96 -18.68 21.69
CA GLN A 145 -25.31 -19.34 20.43
C GLN A 145 -25.92 -20.71 20.74
N LYS A 146 -26.83 -21.18 19.89
CA LYS A 146 -27.36 -22.56 19.97
C LYS A 146 -26.20 -23.53 19.78
N LYS A 147 -26.00 -24.45 20.73
CA LYS A 147 -24.94 -25.46 20.66
C LYS A 147 -25.27 -26.44 19.52
N ARG A 148 -24.40 -26.51 18.51
CA ARG A 148 -24.51 -27.45 17.37
C ARG A 148 -23.40 -28.50 17.50
N TYR A 149 -23.79 -29.76 17.68
CA TYR A 149 -22.86 -30.87 17.91
C TYR A 149 -22.73 -31.75 16.67
N LEU A 150 -21.82 -31.39 15.75
CA LEU A 150 -21.67 -32.04 14.45
C LEU A 150 -21.45 -33.56 14.55
N PHE A 151 -20.50 -34.02 15.38
CA PHE A 151 -20.21 -35.44 15.50
C PHE A 151 -21.31 -36.23 16.24
N ARG A 152 -22.10 -35.60 17.11
CA ARG A 152 -23.28 -36.25 17.69
C ARG A 152 -24.35 -36.47 16.63
N SER A 153 -24.54 -35.50 15.74
CA SER A 153 -25.43 -35.64 14.60
C SER A 153 -24.97 -36.71 13.61
N PHE A 154 -23.66 -36.82 13.33
CA PHE A 154 -23.14 -37.89 12.47
C PHE A 154 -23.32 -39.28 13.09
N LYS A 155 -22.98 -39.44 14.38
CA LYS A 155 -23.14 -40.71 15.11
C LYS A 155 -24.60 -41.19 15.16
N ALA A 156 -25.56 -40.27 15.17
CA ALA A 156 -26.98 -40.62 15.15
C ALA A 156 -27.46 -41.23 13.82
N THR A 157 -26.67 -41.12 12.74
CA THR A 157 -27.03 -41.69 11.44
C THR A 157 -26.43 -43.08 11.24
N LYS A 158 -27.09 -43.92 10.43
CA LYS A 158 -26.61 -45.28 10.09
C LYS A 158 -25.28 -45.34 9.35
N PHE A 159 -24.81 -44.22 8.79
CA PHE A 159 -23.60 -44.16 7.96
C PHE A 159 -22.30 -44.08 8.77
N PHE A 160 -22.37 -43.81 10.08
CA PHE A 160 -21.19 -43.64 10.94
C PHE A 160 -21.20 -44.61 12.11
N GLN A 161 -20.11 -45.35 12.28
CA GLN A 161 -19.86 -46.24 13.42
C GLN A 161 -18.79 -45.64 14.35
N THR A 162 -18.70 -46.13 15.58
CA THR A 162 -17.71 -45.69 16.58
C THR A 162 -16.80 -46.85 16.95
N THR A 163 -15.49 -46.62 16.98
CA THR A 163 -14.48 -47.59 17.42
C THR A 163 -13.33 -46.86 18.13
N THR A 164 -12.45 -47.60 18.79
CA THR A 164 -11.21 -47.11 19.41
C THR A 164 -10.01 -47.62 18.60
N LEU A 165 -9.10 -46.73 18.23
CA LEU A 165 -7.93 -47.04 17.38
C LEU A 165 -6.67 -46.36 17.92
N ASP A 166 -5.51 -46.88 17.52
CA ASP A 166 -4.24 -46.18 17.72
C ASP A 166 -4.25 -44.84 16.94
N TRP A 167 -3.67 -43.80 17.52
CA TRP A 167 -3.59 -42.47 16.92
C TRP A 167 -2.82 -42.49 15.59
N VAL A 168 -1.75 -43.30 15.51
CA VAL A 168 -0.96 -43.44 14.27
C VAL A 168 -1.77 -44.14 13.19
N GLU A 169 -2.53 -45.17 13.55
CA GLU A 169 -3.44 -45.86 12.63
C GLU A 169 -4.50 -44.91 12.08
N ALA A 170 -5.19 -44.16 12.95
CA ALA A 170 -6.16 -43.15 12.55
C ALA A 170 -5.53 -42.06 11.65
N GLY A 171 -4.30 -41.63 11.97
CA GLY A 171 -3.54 -40.66 11.16
C GLY A 171 -3.23 -41.16 9.76
N LEU A 172 -2.79 -42.41 9.62
CA LEU A 172 -2.54 -43.06 8.33
C LEU A 172 -3.82 -43.20 7.50
N GLN A 173 -4.93 -43.56 8.14
CA GLN A 173 -6.25 -43.63 7.50
C GLN A 173 -6.66 -42.25 6.94
N VAL A 174 -6.52 -41.17 7.73
CA VAL A 174 -6.84 -39.80 7.28
C VAL A 174 -5.97 -39.39 6.10
N CYS A 175 -4.68 -39.71 6.10
CA CYS A 175 -3.78 -39.41 4.99
C CYS A 175 -4.18 -40.15 3.70
N ARG A 176 -4.48 -41.45 3.81
CA ARG A 176 -4.94 -42.28 2.69
C ARG A 176 -6.28 -41.78 2.13
N GLN A 177 -7.23 -41.48 3.00
CA GLN A 177 -8.53 -40.93 2.62
C GLN A 177 -8.38 -39.59 1.91
N GLY A 178 -7.57 -38.68 2.45
CA GLY A 178 -7.30 -37.37 1.84
C GLY A 178 -6.65 -37.48 0.45
N TYR A 179 -5.68 -38.39 0.29
CA TYR A 179 -5.07 -38.68 -1.02
C TYR A 179 -6.12 -39.18 -2.02
N ASN A 180 -6.91 -40.17 -1.64
CA ASN A 180 -7.94 -40.76 -2.50
C ASN A 180 -9.01 -39.73 -2.89
N MET A 181 -9.48 -38.90 -1.94
CA MET A 181 -10.47 -37.84 -2.23
C MET A 181 -9.95 -36.83 -3.27
N LEU A 182 -8.69 -36.39 -3.14
CA LEU A 182 -8.10 -35.46 -4.11
C LEU A 182 -7.85 -36.12 -5.46
N ASN A 183 -7.40 -37.37 -5.46
CA ASN A 183 -7.13 -38.10 -6.69
C ASN A 183 -8.43 -38.41 -7.46
N LEU A 184 -9.49 -38.83 -6.76
CA LEU A 184 -10.83 -39.00 -7.34
C LEU A 184 -11.34 -37.71 -7.98
N LEU A 185 -11.06 -36.54 -7.36
CA LEU A 185 -11.44 -35.26 -7.95
C LEU A 185 -10.64 -34.91 -9.23
N ILE A 186 -9.36 -35.31 -9.31
CA ILE A 186 -8.52 -35.16 -10.51
C ILE A 186 -9.09 -36.02 -11.64
N HIS A 187 -9.35 -37.30 -11.36
CA HIS A 187 -9.91 -38.24 -12.32
C HIS A 187 -11.33 -37.87 -12.74
N ARG A 188 -12.20 -37.42 -11.82
CA ARG A 188 -13.56 -36.96 -12.12
C ARG A 188 -13.59 -35.76 -13.07
N LYS A 189 -12.51 -34.99 -13.14
CA LYS A 189 -12.35 -33.87 -14.09
C LYS A 189 -11.68 -34.28 -15.41
N ASN A 190 -11.38 -35.57 -15.59
CA ASN A 190 -10.67 -36.14 -16.72
C ASN A 190 -9.33 -35.42 -16.96
N LEU A 191 -8.50 -35.36 -15.91
CA LEU A 191 -7.17 -34.72 -15.90
C LEU A 191 -6.05 -35.77 -15.81
N ASN A 192 -6.05 -36.74 -16.73
CA ASN A 192 -5.11 -37.89 -16.72
C ASN A 192 -3.63 -37.49 -16.89
N TYR A 193 -3.38 -36.26 -17.35
CA TYR A 193 -2.05 -35.67 -17.51
C TYR A 193 -1.52 -35.01 -16.24
N LEU A 194 -2.24 -35.12 -15.12
CA LEU A 194 -1.78 -34.71 -13.80
C LEU A 194 -1.66 -35.93 -12.88
N HIS A 195 -0.56 -35.97 -12.14
CA HIS A 195 -0.30 -36.98 -11.12
C HIS A 195 -0.16 -36.32 -9.74
N LEU A 196 -0.89 -36.85 -8.76
CA LEU A 196 -0.73 -36.50 -7.35
C LEU A 196 0.14 -37.58 -6.70
N ASP A 197 1.31 -37.21 -6.20
CA ASP A 197 2.15 -38.14 -5.44
C ASP A 197 1.66 -38.29 -3.98
N TYR A 198 2.15 -39.30 -3.27
CA TYR A 198 1.75 -39.59 -1.88
C TYR A 198 2.19 -38.53 -0.86
N ASN A 199 3.14 -37.66 -1.23
CA ASN A 199 3.54 -36.47 -0.47
C ASN A 199 2.73 -35.23 -0.89
N PHE A 200 1.62 -35.46 -1.59
CA PHE A 200 0.68 -34.47 -2.06
C PHE A 200 1.29 -33.45 -3.03
N ASN A 201 2.38 -33.72 -3.76
CA ASN A 201 2.81 -32.86 -4.88
C ASN A 201 1.94 -33.15 -6.10
N LEU A 202 1.41 -32.08 -6.71
CA LEU A 202 0.70 -32.18 -7.98
C LEU A 202 1.68 -31.86 -9.11
N LYS A 203 1.99 -32.84 -9.95
CA LYS A 203 2.94 -32.72 -11.06
C LYS A 203 2.25 -33.02 -12.39
N PRO A 204 2.59 -32.31 -13.48
CA PRO A 204 2.17 -32.73 -14.81
C PRO A 204 3.00 -33.94 -15.25
N VAL A 205 2.36 -34.92 -15.90
CA VAL A 205 3.03 -36.12 -16.45
C VAL A 205 3.79 -35.78 -17.74
N LYS A 206 3.29 -34.80 -18.49
CA LYS A 206 3.85 -34.30 -19.74
C LYS A 206 3.75 -32.78 -19.82
N THR A 207 4.45 -32.16 -20.76
CA THR A 207 4.25 -30.74 -21.07
C THR A 207 2.81 -30.50 -21.54
N LEU A 208 2.09 -29.61 -20.87
CA LEU A 208 0.67 -29.37 -21.12
C LEU A 208 0.45 -28.34 -22.23
N THR A 209 -0.49 -28.63 -23.13
CA THR A 209 -1.01 -27.65 -24.08
C THR A 209 -1.72 -26.48 -23.36
N THR A 210 -1.92 -25.36 -24.04
CA THR A 210 -2.65 -24.21 -23.47
C THR A 210 -4.08 -24.57 -23.06
N LYS A 211 -4.76 -25.46 -23.79
CA LYS A 211 -6.10 -25.97 -23.48
C LYS A 211 -6.09 -26.85 -22.22
N GLU A 212 -5.18 -27.81 -22.14
CA GLU A 212 -5.00 -28.67 -20.97
C GLU A 212 -4.67 -27.86 -19.72
N ARG A 213 -3.76 -26.88 -19.84
CA ARG A 213 -3.34 -25.98 -18.75
C ARG A 213 -4.48 -25.10 -18.24
N LYS A 214 -5.32 -24.57 -19.14
CA LYS A 214 -6.52 -23.80 -18.76
C LYS A 214 -7.54 -24.69 -18.03
N LYS A 215 -7.73 -25.93 -18.50
CA LYS A 215 -8.68 -26.90 -17.91
C LYS A 215 -8.22 -27.41 -16.54
N SER A 216 -6.93 -27.67 -16.37
CA SER A 216 -6.36 -28.25 -15.14
C SER A 216 -6.01 -27.25 -14.05
N ARG A 217 -6.24 -25.94 -14.28
CA ARG A 217 -5.96 -24.89 -13.31
C ARG A 217 -6.91 -24.98 -12.11
N PHE A 218 -6.44 -25.64 -11.05
CA PHE A 218 -7.15 -25.69 -9.79
C PHE A 218 -7.09 -24.34 -9.05
N GLY A 219 -8.12 -24.08 -8.22
CA GLY A 219 -8.21 -22.89 -7.39
C GLY A 219 -7.61 -23.10 -6.00
N ASN A 220 -7.69 -22.05 -5.17
CA ASN A 220 -7.16 -22.06 -3.80
C ASN A 220 -7.79 -23.14 -2.91
N ALA A 221 -9.05 -23.52 -3.13
CA ALA A 221 -9.73 -24.55 -2.32
C ALA A 221 -9.00 -25.91 -2.37
N PHE A 222 -8.72 -26.39 -3.59
CA PHE A 222 -8.01 -27.64 -3.82
C PHE A 222 -6.59 -27.58 -3.27
N HIS A 223 -5.83 -26.55 -3.65
CA HIS A 223 -4.42 -26.47 -3.27
C HIS A 223 -4.20 -26.21 -1.79
N LEU A 224 -5.07 -25.43 -1.12
CA LEU A 224 -4.96 -25.22 0.33
C LEU A 224 -5.29 -26.50 1.11
N CYS A 225 -6.30 -27.27 0.68
CA CYS A 225 -6.61 -28.58 1.27
C CYS A 225 -5.44 -29.56 1.08
N ARG A 226 -4.89 -29.65 -0.14
CA ARG A 226 -3.71 -30.46 -0.46
C ARG A 226 -2.52 -30.15 0.43
N GLU A 227 -2.22 -28.87 0.66
CA GLU A 227 -1.08 -28.46 1.50
C GLU A 227 -1.34 -28.67 3.00
N ILE A 228 -2.60 -28.63 3.47
CA ILE A 228 -2.96 -29.05 4.84
C ILE A 228 -2.72 -30.55 5.00
N LEU A 229 -3.17 -31.36 4.04
CA LEU A 229 -2.97 -32.81 4.06
C LEU A 229 -1.48 -33.15 4.00
N ARG A 230 -0.67 -32.39 3.25
CA ARG A 230 0.79 -32.51 3.30
C ARG A 230 1.34 -32.25 4.71
N LEU A 231 0.92 -31.18 5.39
CA LEU A 231 1.37 -30.89 6.75
C LEU A 231 0.99 -32.02 7.71
N THR A 232 -0.24 -32.53 7.61
CA THR A 232 -0.69 -33.68 8.41
C THR A 232 0.14 -34.92 8.11
N LYS A 233 0.40 -35.22 6.83
CA LYS A 233 1.24 -36.34 6.39
C LYS A 233 2.65 -36.28 6.98
N LEU A 234 3.29 -35.10 6.94
CA LEU A 234 4.61 -34.92 7.55
C LEU A 234 4.62 -35.25 9.05
N ILE A 235 3.59 -34.81 9.78
CA ILE A 235 3.46 -35.08 11.22
C ILE A 235 3.27 -36.59 11.47
N ILE A 236 2.34 -37.22 10.75
CA ILE A 236 2.05 -38.65 10.91
C ILE A 236 3.27 -39.49 10.53
N ASP A 237 3.96 -39.18 9.44
CA ASP A 237 5.16 -39.90 9.02
C ASP A 237 6.27 -39.83 10.06
N SER A 238 6.47 -38.69 10.74
CA SER A 238 7.42 -38.60 11.85
C SER A 238 7.06 -39.57 12.98
N HIS A 239 5.78 -39.68 13.34
CA HIS A 239 5.33 -40.66 14.33
C HIS A 239 5.44 -42.10 13.85
N VAL A 240 5.22 -42.37 12.56
CA VAL A 240 5.42 -43.71 11.97
C VAL A 240 6.89 -44.11 12.04
N GLN A 241 7.81 -43.22 11.67
CA GLN A 241 9.25 -43.51 11.75
C GLN A 241 9.72 -43.79 13.19
N TYR A 242 9.17 -43.06 14.16
CA TYR A 242 9.39 -43.35 15.58
C TYR A 242 8.84 -44.73 15.98
N ARG A 243 7.62 -45.09 15.55
CA ARG A 243 7.00 -46.39 15.88
C ARG A 243 7.62 -47.58 15.16
N LEU A 244 8.30 -47.34 14.03
CA LEU A 244 9.14 -48.34 13.35
C LEU A 244 10.53 -48.48 13.97
N ASN A 245 10.82 -47.76 15.06
CA ASN A 245 12.13 -47.71 15.73
C ASN A 245 13.29 -47.23 14.82
N ASN A 246 12.99 -46.49 13.77
CA ASN A 246 14.01 -45.87 12.90
C ASN A 246 14.55 -44.55 13.48
N VAL A 247 13.80 -43.93 14.40
CA VAL A 247 14.07 -42.60 14.96
C VAL A 247 13.79 -42.62 16.46
N ASP A 248 14.62 -41.95 17.24
CA ASP A 248 14.47 -41.85 18.69
C ASP A 248 13.37 -40.87 19.13
N ALA A 249 12.88 -40.98 20.37
CA ALA A 249 11.87 -40.11 20.96
C ALA A 249 12.29 -38.63 20.98
N PHE A 250 13.56 -38.32 21.28
CA PHE A 250 14.06 -36.95 21.27
C PHE A 250 14.14 -36.39 19.85
N GLN A 251 14.53 -37.21 18.88
CA GLN A 251 14.55 -36.85 17.46
C GLN A 251 13.13 -36.65 16.90
N LEU A 252 12.14 -37.44 17.34
CA LEU A 252 10.74 -37.20 17.03
C LEU A 252 10.29 -35.84 17.56
N ALA A 253 10.60 -35.52 18.82
CA ALA A 253 10.21 -34.25 19.42
C ALA A 253 10.85 -33.04 18.72
N ASP A 254 12.14 -33.13 18.37
CA ASP A 254 12.84 -32.11 17.56
C ASP A 254 12.27 -32.02 16.15
N GLY A 255 11.95 -33.15 15.52
CA GLY A 255 11.29 -33.22 14.21
C GLY A 255 9.93 -32.52 14.20
N LEU A 256 9.10 -32.75 15.21
CA LEU A 256 7.82 -32.05 15.38
C LEU A 256 8.03 -30.55 15.59
N GLN A 257 9.01 -30.14 16.40
CA GLN A 257 9.33 -28.73 16.59
C GLN A 257 9.76 -28.10 15.26
N TYR A 258 10.61 -28.78 14.50
CA TYR A 258 11.07 -28.33 13.20
C TYR A 258 9.90 -28.17 12.22
N ILE A 259 9.00 -29.17 12.14
CA ILE A 259 7.81 -29.12 11.28
C ILE A 259 6.97 -27.88 11.60
N PHE A 260 6.60 -27.68 12.86
CA PHE A 260 5.73 -26.55 13.24
C PHE A 260 6.41 -25.19 13.13
N ALA A 261 7.74 -25.12 13.27
CA ALA A 261 8.50 -23.90 13.06
C ALA A 261 8.72 -23.55 11.57
N HIS A 262 8.75 -24.57 10.69
CA HIS A 262 9.14 -24.43 9.27
C HIS A 262 8.04 -24.87 8.28
N VAL A 263 6.77 -24.82 8.67
CA VAL A 263 5.63 -25.10 7.75
C VAL A 263 5.71 -24.30 6.45
N GLY A 264 6.20 -23.05 6.50
CA GLY A 264 6.37 -22.23 5.29
C GLY A 264 7.42 -22.74 4.30
N GLN A 265 8.36 -23.57 4.75
CA GLN A 265 9.41 -24.16 3.93
C GLN A 265 9.05 -25.58 3.49
N LEU A 266 8.49 -26.39 4.41
CA LEU A 266 8.11 -27.78 4.15
C LEU A 266 6.82 -27.91 3.32
N THR A 267 5.96 -26.90 3.39
CA THR A 267 4.73 -26.81 2.59
C THR A 267 4.77 -25.59 1.68
N GLY A 268 3.69 -25.36 0.93
CA GLY A 268 3.46 -24.18 0.13
C GLY A 268 2.19 -23.42 0.49
N MET A 269 1.64 -23.60 1.70
CA MET A 269 0.31 -23.07 2.08
C MET A 269 0.15 -21.55 1.88
N TYR A 270 1.22 -20.78 2.10
CA TYR A 270 1.20 -19.32 1.98
C TYR A 270 0.91 -18.83 0.55
N ARG A 271 1.18 -19.64 -0.48
CA ARG A 271 0.89 -19.33 -1.89
C ARG A 271 -0.62 -19.27 -2.16
N TYR A 272 -1.38 -20.13 -1.49
CA TYR A 272 -2.83 -20.27 -1.68
C TYR A 272 -3.64 -19.51 -0.63
N LYS A 273 -3.00 -19.11 0.48
CA LYS A 273 -3.55 -18.17 1.47
C LYS A 273 -2.45 -17.39 2.19
N TYR A 274 -2.12 -16.21 1.66
CA TYR A 274 -1.00 -15.40 2.16
C TYR A 274 -1.14 -14.91 3.62
N LYS A 275 -2.38 -14.75 4.13
CA LYS A 275 -2.61 -14.35 5.54
C LYS A 275 -1.97 -15.31 6.56
N LEU A 276 -1.69 -16.55 6.16
CA LEU A 276 -0.96 -17.55 6.94
C LEU A 276 0.47 -17.12 7.31
N MET A 277 1.05 -16.12 6.62
CA MET A 277 2.31 -15.49 7.02
C MET A 277 2.28 -14.94 8.45
N ARG A 278 1.09 -14.64 9.00
CA ARG A 278 0.94 -14.29 10.43
C ARG A 278 1.38 -15.46 11.33
N GLN A 279 0.94 -16.68 11.06
CA GLN A 279 1.30 -17.87 11.82
C GLN A 279 2.77 -18.25 11.63
N ILE A 280 3.26 -18.24 10.39
CA ILE A 280 4.69 -18.53 10.12
C ILE A 280 5.60 -17.58 10.90
N ARG A 281 5.32 -16.27 10.88
CA ARG A 281 6.10 -15.28 11.65
C ARG A 281 6.01 -15.56 13.15
N MET A 282 4.81 -15.84 13.67
CA MET A 282 4.62 -16.16 15.09
C MET A 282 5.40 -17.43 15.51
N CYS A 283 5.43 -18.48 14.68
CA CYS A 283 6.23 -19.67 14.97
C CYS A 283 7.73 -19.38 14.93
N LYS A 284 8.20 -18.50 14.04
CA LYS A 284 9.60 -18.04 14.05
C LYS A 284 9.93 -17.25 15.33
N ASP A 285 9.05 -16.35 15.73
CA ASP A 285 9.23 -15.56 16.96
C ASP A 285 9.24 -16.48 18.21
N LEU A 286 8.35 -17.48 18.26
CA LEU A 286 8.36 -18.53 19.29
C LEU A 286 9.63 -19.36 19.27
N LYS A 287 10.14 -19.74 18.09
CA LYS A 287 11.42 -20.45 17.95
C LYS A 287 12.55 -19.65 18.58
N HIS A 288 12.63 -18.35 18.31
CA HIS A 288 13.67 -17.49 18.89
C HIS A 288 13.55 -17.39 20.41
N LEU A 289 12.34 -17.21 20.91
CA LEU A 289 12.06 -17.18 22.35
C LEU A 289 12.51 -18.47 23.05
N ILE A 290 12.16 -19.63 22.49
CA ILE A 290 12.46 -20.94 23.07
C ILE A 290 13.96 -21.22 22.98
N TYR A 291 14.58 -21.04 21.83
CA TYR A 291 15.97 -21.48 21.60
C TYR A 291 16.97 -20.69 22.43
N TYR A 292 16.74 -19.39 22.64
CA TYR A 292 17.63 -18.56 23.47
C TYR A 292 17.46 -18.79 24.97
N ARG A 293 16.41 -19.50 25.38
CA ARG A 293 16.23 -19.97 26.76
C ARG A 293 16.62 -21.45 26.94
N PHE A 294 16.58 -22.23 25.87
CA PHE A 294 16.93 -23.66 25.88
C PHE A 294 18.44 -23.88 25.68
N ASN A 295 19.06 -23.16 24.74
CA ASN A 295 20.49 -23.27 24.43
C ASN A 295 21.32 -22.32 25.30
N THR A 296 21.17 -22.43 26.63
CA THR A 296 21.90 -21.64 27.63
C THR A 296 22.69 -22.55 28.55
N GLY A 297 23.86 -22.10 29.01
CA GLY A 297 24.74 -22.92 29.86
C GLY A 297 25.50 -23.96 29.02
N PRO A 298 25.55 -25.24 29.45
CA PRO A 298 26.28 -26.31 28.73
C PRO A 298 25.68 -26.68 27.36
N VAL A 299 24.42 -26.32 27.11
CA VAL A 299 23.72 -26.70 25.86
C VAL A 299 24.11 -25.74 24.73
N GLY A 300 24.85 -26.28 23.76
CA GLY A 300 25.33 -25.54 22.59
C GLY A 300 24.26 -25.18 21.55
N LYS A 301 24.71 -24.56 20.45
CA LYS A 301 23.86 -24.30 19.28
C LYS A 301 23.83 -25.53 18.38
N GLY A 302 22.73 -26.28 18.42
CA GLY A 302 22.53 -27.45 17.56
C GLY A 302 21.06 -27.84 17.41
N PRO A 303 20.76 -28.84 16.58
CA PRO A 303 19.49 -29.56 16.65
C PRO A 303 19.36 -30.28 18.00
N GLY A 304 18.13 -30.53 18.47
CA GLY A 304 17.87 -31.15 19.79
C GLY A 304 16.87 -30.39 20.67
N CYS A 305 16.17 -29.39 20.13
CA CYS A 305 15.15 -28.65 20.87
C CYS A 305 13.76 -29.21 20.59
N GLY A 306 13.35 -30.23 21.34
CA GLY A 306 12.06 -30.92 21.18
C GLY A 306 10.82 -30.20 21.73
N PHE A 307 10.85 -28.86 21.89
CA PHE A 307 9.76 -28.13 22.58
C PHE A 307 8.67 -27.61 21.61
N TRP A 308 7.90 -28.54 21.04
CA TRP A 308 6.95 -28.30 19.94
C TRP A 308 5.58 -27.72 20.32
N ALA A 309 5.21 -27.78 21.61
CA ALA A 309 3.87 -27.41 22.07
C ALA A 309 3.44 -25.97 21.69
N PRO A 310 4.29 -24.92 21.78
CA PRO A 310 3.89 -23.57 21.36
C PRO A 310 3.58 -23.47 19.87
N GLY A 311 4.39 -24.09 19.00
CA GLY A 311 4.18 -24.09 17.55
C GLY A 311 2.92 -24.87 17.16
N TRP A 312 2.71 -26.05 17.74
CA TRP A 312 1.52 -26.87 17.55
C TRP A 312 0.22 -26.10 17.85
N ARG A 313 0.17 -25.36 18.96
CA ARG A 313 -0.98 -24.53 19.33
C ARG A 313 -1.31 -23.46 18.29
N VAL A 314 -0.30 -22.82 17.71
CA VAL A 314 -0.49 -21.80 16.67
C VAL A 314 -1.19 -22.40 15.45
N TRP A 315 -0.78 -23.60 15.03
CA TRP A 315 -1.38 -24.29 13.90
C TRP A 315 -2.78 -24.83 14.17
N LEU A 316 -3.06 -25.30 15.38
CA LEU A 316 -4.43 -25.69 15.75
C LEU A 316 -5.40 -24.49 15.82
N PHE A 317 -4.96 -23.34 16.33
CA PHE A 317 -5.78 -22.12 16.27
C PHE A 317 -5.96 -21.61 14.83
N PHE A 318 -5.00 -21.84 13.95
CA PHE A 318 -5.19 -21.62 12.52
C PHE A 318 -6.27 -22.56 11.96
N MET A 319 -6.22 -23.86 12.28
CA MET A 319 -7.21 -24.84 11.84
C MET A 319 -8.63 -24.46 12.31
N ARG A 320 -8.78 -24.03 13.57
CA ARG A 320 -10.06 -23.52 14.09
C ARG A 320 -10.69 -22.43 13.21
N GLY A 321 -9.88 -21.51 12.67
CA GLY A 321 -10.37 -20.43 11.80
C GLY A 321 -10.49 -20.81 10.33
N ILE A 322 -9.74 -21.81 9.86
CA ILE A 322 -9.73 -22.20 8.44
C ILE A 322 -10.82 -23.22 8.09
N THR A 323 -11.21 -24.08 9.03
CA THR A 323 -12.23 -25.11 8.84
C THR A 323 -13.52 -24.58 8.20
N PRO A 324 -14.23 -23.59 8.77
CA PRO A 324 -15.47 -23.09 8.15
C PRO A 324 -15.26 -22.43 6.78
N LEU A 325 -14.07 -21.86 6.54
CA LEU A 325 -13.75 -21.28 5.23
C LEU A 325 -13.55 -22.36 4.18
N LEU A 326 -12.82 -23.43 4.53
CA LEU A 326 -12.56 -24.55 3.64
C LEU A 326 -13.80 -25.40 3.40
N GLU A 327 -14.63 -25.64 4.42
CA GLU A 327 -15.92 -26.32 4.27
C GLU A 327 -16.77 -25.62 3.20
N ARG A 328 -16.92 -24.29 3.29
CA ARG A 328 -17.64 -23.52 2.27
C ARG A 328 -16.98 -23.59 0.90
N TRP A 329 -15.66 -23.49 0.82
CA TRP A 329 -14.95 -23.50 -0.45
C TRP A 329 -14.98 -24.87 -1.14
N LEU A 330 -14.83 -25.95 -0.39
CA LEU A 330 -14.92 -27.31 -0.88
C LEU A 330 -16.37 -27.68 -1.20
N GLY A 331 -17.33 -27.28 -0.37
CA GLY A 331 -18.76 -27.40 -0.67
C GLY A 331 -19.11 -26.77 -2.01
N ASN A 332 -18.77 -25.49 -2.21
CA ASN A 332 -18.99 -24.80 -3.50
C ASN A 332 -18.24 -25.46 -4.67
N LEU A 333 -17.05 -26.02 -4.43
CA LEU A 333 -16.28 -26.73 -5.47
C LEU A 333 -16.98 -28.02 -5.88
N LEU A 334 -17.47 -28.79 -4.91
CA LEU A 334 -18.16 -30.06 -5.11
C LEU A 334 -19.54 -29.83 -5.74
N SER A 335 -20.38 -28.95 -5.19
CA SER A 335 -21.67 -28.58 -5.81
C SER A 335 -21.48 -28.16 -7.25
N ARG A 336 -20.51 -27.29 -7.54
CA ARG A 336 -20.21 -26.89 -8.94
C ARG A 336 -19.72 -28.04 -9.83
N GLN A 337 -19.08 -29.06 -9.26
CA GLN A 337 -18.59 -30.22 -10.00
C GLN A 337 -19.71 -31.23 -10.29
N PHE A 338 -20.67 -31.38 -9.39
CA PHE A 338 -21.78 -32.33 -9.51
C PHE A 338 -23.02 -31.70 -10.16
N GLU A 339 -23.41 -30.50 -9.76
CA GLU A 339 -24.59 -29.77 -10.26
C GLU A 339 -24.26 -28.90 -11.49
N GLY A 340 -22.97 -28.66 -11.76
CA GLY A 340 -22.51 -27.79 -12.84
C GLY A 340 -22.46 -26.29 -12.48
N ARG A 341 -22.24 -25.44 -13.48
CA ARG A 341 -22.21 -23.97 -13.30
C ARG A 341 -23.50 -23.35 -13.84
N HIS A 342 -24.19 -22.57 -13.01
CA HIS A 342 -25.27 -21.70 -13.49
C HIS A 342 -24.69 -20.49 -14.24
N SER A 343 -25.00 -20.37 -15.53
CA SER A 343 -24.43 -19.34 -16.42
C SER A 343 -24.97 -17.92 -16.18
N LYS A 344 -26.22 -17.80 -15.69
CA LYS A 344 -26.93 -16.53 -15.42
C LYS A 344 -27.58 -16.45 -14.02
N GLY A 345 -27.23 -17.35 -13.11
CA GLY A 345 -27.91 -17.44 -11.80
C GLY A 345 -27.63 -16.26 -10.84
N VAL A 346 -26.56 -15.50 -11.05
CA VAL A 346 -26.21 -14.34 -10.20
C VAL A 346 -25.91 -13.13 -11.08
N ALA A 347 -26.62 -12.03 -10.84
CA ALA A 347 -26.35 -10.76 -11.48
C ALA A 347 -24.92 -10.30 -11.20
N LYS A 348 -24.18 -9.94 -12.26
CA LYS A 348 -22.78 -9.50 -12.11
C LYS A 348 -22.77 -8.07 -11.57
N THR A 349 -22.15 -7.87 -10.41
CA THR A 349 -21.93 -6.53 -9.85
C THR A 349 -21.08 -5.66 -10.77
N VAL A 350 -21.40 -4.38 -10.86
CA VAL A 350 -20.64 -3.39 -11.63
C VAL A 350 -19.37 -3.05 -10.87
N THR A 351 -18.25 -3.59 -11.33
CA THR A 351 -16.91 -3.28 -10.79
C THR A 351 -16.24 -2.18 -11.60
N LYS A 352 -15.11 -1.65 -11.10
CA LYS A 352 -14.33 -0.55 -11.71
C LYS A 352 -14.17 -0.66 -13.24
N GLN A 353 -13.95 -1.87 -13.77
CA GLN A 353 -13.74 -2.11 -15.21
C GLN A 353 -15.00 -1.85 -16.06
N ARG A 354 -16.19 -1.93 -15.48
CA ARG A 354 -17.48 -1.87 -16.17
C ARG A 354 -18.25 -0.57 -15.93
N VAL A 355 -17.72 0.33 -15.11
CA VAL A 355 -18.42 1.58 -14.75
C VAL A 355 -18.75 2.41 -15.99
N GLU A 356 -17.78 2.65 -16.88
CA GLU A 356 -18.00 3.45 -18.10
C GLU A 356 -18.99 2.74 -19.06
N SER A 357 -18.82 1.43 -19.30
CA SER A 357 -19.71 0.68 -20.19
C SER A 357 -21.13 0.55 -19.64
N HIS A 358 -21.29 0.45 -18.33
CA HIS A 358 -22.59 0.37 -17.69
C HIS A 358 -23.30 1.73 -17.70
N PHE A 359 -22.57 2.82 -17.46
CA PHE A 359 -23.10 4.18 -17.61
C PHE A 359 -23.63 4.41 -19.04
N ASP A 360 -22.87 4.02 -20.07
CA ASP A 360 -23.34 4.12 -21.46
C ASP A 360 -24.55 3.23 -21.75
N LEU A 361 -24.66 2.06 -21.11
CA LEU A 361 -25.81 1.16 -21.24
C LEU A 361 -27.08 1.77 -20.63
N GLU A 362 -26.97 2.30 -19.41
CA GLU A 362 -28.07 2.98 -18.72
C GLU A 362 -28.50 4.25 -19.46
N LEU A 363 -27.55 5.07 -19.90
CA LEU A 363 -27.82 6.27 -20.71
C LEU A 363 -28.62 5.93 -21.97
N ARG A 364 -28.22 4.89 -22.70
CA ARG A 364 -28.94 4.45 -23.90
C ARG A 364 -30.32 3.92 -23.58
N ALA A 365 -30.51 3.23 -22.46
CA ALA A 365 -31.81 2.75 -22.02
C ALA A 365 -32.74 3.93 -21.65
N SER A 366 -32.25 4.92 -20.90
CA SER A 366 -33.02 6.12 -20.55
C SER A 366 -33.43 6.92 -21.79
N VAL A 367 -32.50 7.14 -22.73
CA VAL A 367 -32.83 7.80 -24.00
C VAL A 367 -33.85 7.01 -24.81
N MET A 368 -33.79 5.68 -24.81
CA MET A 368 -34.77 4.85 -25.50
C MET A 368 -36.17 4.97 -24.89
N HIS A 369 -36.28 5.07 -23.56
CA HIS A 369 -37.56 5.32 -22.89
C HIS A 369 -38.14 6.67 -23.30
N ASP A 370 -37.35 7.74 -23.23
CA ASP A 370 -37.81 9.08 -23.63
C ASP A 370 -38.18 9.15 -25.12
N ILE A 371 -37.47 8.45 -26.01
CA ILE A 371 -37.82 8.36 -27.43
C ILE A 371 -39.20 7.69 -27.60
N VAL A 372 -39.49 6.62 -26.88
CA VAL A 372 -40.78 5.92 -27.01
C VAL A 372 -41.94 6.81 -26.53
N ASP A 373 -41.73 7.55 -25.44
CA ASP A 373 -42.76 8.40 -24.85
C ASP A 373 -43.04 9.68 -25.66
N MET A 374 -42.03 10.21 -26.37
CA MET A 374 -42.18 11.41 -27.20
C MET A 374 -42.75 11.15 -28.60
N MET A 375 -42.78 9.89 -29.07
CA MET A 375 -43.20 9.58 -30.43
C MET A 375 -44.74 9.43 -30.50
N PRO A 376 -45.43 10.14 -31.42
CA PRO A 376 -46.88 10.06 -31.55
C PRO A 376 -47.34 8.65 -31.97
N GLU A 377 -48.59 8.32 -31.63
CA GLU A 377 -49.20 7.03 -31.96
C GLU A 377 -49.23 6.82 -33.49
N GLY A 378 -48.43 5.85 -33.97
CA GLY A 378 -48.30 5.52 -35.40
C GLY A 378 -46.86 5.49 -35.94
N ILE A 379 -45.89 6.12 -35.26
CA ILE A 379 -44.47 6.10 -35.67
C ILE A 379 -43.66 5.25 -34.68
N LYS A 380 -43.80 3.92 -34.71
CA LYS A 380 -43.18 3.07 -33.67
C LYS A 380 -42.02 2.21 -34.20
N GLN A 381 -40.88 2.36 -33.52
CA GLN A 381 -39.68 1.51 -33.46
C GLN A 381 -38.56 1.69 -34.51
N ASN A 382 -38.81 1.91 -35.80
CA ASN A 382 -37.71 1.88 -36.80
C ASN A 382 -36.71 3.05 -36.69
N LYS A 383 -37.13 4.21 -36.17
CA LYS A 383 -36.27 5.42 -36.08
C LYS A 383 -35.43 5.51 -34.81
N ALA A 384 -35.69 4.69 -33.79
CA ALA A 384 -35.00 4.79 -32.50
C ALA A 384 -33.48 4.54 -32.60
N ARG A 385 -33.07 3.60 -33.46
CA ARG A 385 -31.64 3.33 -33.72
C ARG A 385 -30.93 4.53 -34.34
N THR A 386 -31.58 5.23 -35.27
CA THR A 386 -31.04 6.43 -35.93
C THR A 386 -30.89 7.58 -34.94
N ILE A 387 -31.87 7.78 -34.06
CA ILE A 387 -31.78 8.81 -33.00
C ILE A 387 -30.59 8.50 -32.06
N LEU A 388 -30.37 7.23 -31.69
CA LEU A 388 -29.20 6.84 -30.88
C LEU A 388 -27.86 7.02 -31.62
N GLN A 389 -27.83 6.97 -32.96
CA GLN A 389 -26.66 7.32 -33.75
C GLN A 389 -26.40 8.83 -33.68
N HIS A 390 -27.45 9.66 -33.84
CA HIS A 390 -27.35 11.11 -33.64
C HIS A 390 -26.87 11.49 -32.23
N LEU A 391 -27.35 10.81 -31.18
CA LEU A 391 -26.84 11.00 -29.81
C LEU A 391 -25.34 10.69 -29.71
N SER A 392 -24.90 9.59 -30.33
CA SER A 392 -23.49 9.19 -30.32
C SER A 392 -22.62 10.18 -31.09
N GLU A 393 -23.13 10.73 -32.18
CA GLU A 393 -22.44 11.74 -32.99
C GLU A 393 -22.39 13.10 -32.29
N ALA A 394 -23.50 13.55 -31.71
CA ALA A 394 -23.55 14.78 -30.90
C ALA A 394 -22.53 14.73 -29.73
N TRP A 395 -22.34 13.56 -29.10
CA TRP A 395 -21.29 13.36 -28.09
C TRP A 395 -19.86 13.47 -28.66
N ARG A 396 -19.62 12.98 -29.89
CA ARG A 396 -18.31 13.13 -30.55
C ARG A 396 -18.04 14.58 -30.94
N CYS A 397 -19.03 15.26 -31.52
CA CYS A 397 -18.97 16.70 -31.84
C CYS A 397 -18.66 17.51 -30.58
N TRP A 398 -19.35 17.24 -29.47
CA TRP A 398 -19.07 17.90 -28.19
C TRP A 398 -17.61 17.69 -27.73
N LYS A 399 -17.08 16.47 -27.83
CA LYS A 399 -15.68 16.16 -27.48
C LYS A 399 -14.64 16.77 -28.42
N ALA A 400 -15.01 17.06 -29.66
CA ALA A 400 -14.17 17.68 -30.67
C ALA A 400 -14.32 19.21 -30.74
N ASN A 401 -15.26 19.77 -29.98
CA ASN A 401 -15.69 21.17 -30.05
C ASN A 401 -16.25 21.60 -31.41
N ILE A 402 -16.87 20.67 -32.14
CA ILE A 402 -17.53 20.98 -33.41
C ILE A 402 -18.99 21.33 -33.12
N PRO A 403 -19.53 22.43 -33.67
CA PRO A 403 -20.95 22.75 -33.54
C PRO A 403 -21.79 21.64 -34.18
N TRP A 404 -22.67 21.03 -33.40
CA TRP A 404 -23.56 19.98 -33.88
C TRP A 404 -24.92 20.59 -34.24
N LYS A 405 -25.23 20.64 -35.54
CA LYS A 405 -26.55 21.03 -36.06
C LYS A 405 -26.91 20.11 -37.22
N VAL A 406 -28.05 19.43 -37.11
CA VAL A 406 -28.53 18.50 -38.15
C VAL A 406 -29.71 19.16 -38.87
N PRO A 407 -29.61 19.44 -40.18
CA PRO A 407 -30.73 19.95 -40.96
C PRO A 407 -31.92 18.97 -40.94
N GLY A 408 -33.13 19.47 -40.69
CA GLY A 408 -34.36 18.67 -40.73
C GLY A 408 -34.60 17.75 -39.51
N LEU A 409 -33.82 17.87 -38.43
CA LEU A 409 -34.10 17.12 -37.19
C LEU A 409 -35.24 17.80 -36.39
N PRO A 410 -36.23 17.04 -35.89
CA PRO A 410 -37.28 17.61 -35.04
C PRO A 410 -36.71 18.23 -33.76
N ILE A 411 -37.16 19.45 -33.43
CA ILE A 411 -36.71 20.22 -32.27
C ILE A 411 -36.83 19.44 -30.94
N PRO A 412 -37.91 18.67 -30.67
CA PRO A 412 -37.99 17.87 -29.44
C PRO A 412 -36.87 16.83 -29.31
N ILE A 413 -36.47 16.20 -30.42
CA ILE A 413 -35.39 15.21 -30.45
C ILE A 413 -34.03 15.90 -30.29
N GLU A 414 -33.84 17.05 -30.93
CA GLU A 414 -32.63 17.86 -30.78
C GLU A 414 -32.41 18.25 -29.31
N ASN A 415 -33.43 18.80 -28.65
CA ASN A 415 -33.38 19.20 -27.25
C ASN A 415 -33.13 18.01 -26.30
N MET A 416 -33.77 16.86 -26.56
CA MET A 416 -33.52 15.63 -25.80
C MET A 416 -32.04 15.20 -25.92
N ILE A 417 -31.49 15.17 -27.15
CA ILE A 417 -30.08 14.82 -27.38
C ILE A 417 -29.15 15.78 -26.64
N LEU A 418 -29.38 17.10 -26.74
CA LEU A 418 -28.55 18.11 -26.08
C LEU A 418 -28.59 17.96 -24.55
N ARG A 419 -29.76 17.67 -23.97
CA ARG A 419 -29.90 17.39 -22.53
C ARG A 419 -29.04 16.20 -22.09
N TYR A 420 -29.11 15.08 -22.79
CA TYR A 420 -28.33 13.88 -22.45
C TYR A 420 -26.83 14.03 -22.74
N VAL A 421 -26.46 14.77 -23.79
CA VAL A 421 -25.05 15.11 -24.08
C VAL A 421 -24.49 15.99 -22.97
N LYS A 422 -25.24 16.98 -22.47
CA LYS A 422 -24.84 17.81 -21.33
C LYS A 422 -24.68 16.98 -20.06
N MET A 423 -25.64 16.12 -19.73
CA MET A 423 -25.54 15.22 -18.57
C MET A 423 -24.28 14.33 -18.65
N LYS A 424 -23.97 13.78 -19.84
CA LYS A 424 -22.77 12.98 -20.06
C LYS A 424 -21.48 13.82 -19.97
N ALA A 425 -21.51 15.06 -20.46
CA ALA A 425 -20.41 16.01 -20.34
C ALA A 425 -20.09 16.32 -18.87
N ASP A 426 -21.10 16.62 -18.07
CA ASP A 426 -20.94 16.93 -16.64
C ASP A 426 -20.32 15.73 -15.89
N TRP A 427 -20.84 14.51 -16.12
CA TRP A 427 -20.26 13.29 -15.57
C TRP A 427 -18.79 13.10 -16.00
N TRP A 428 -18.48 13.33 -17.29
CA TRP A 428 -17.15 13.13 -17.85
C TRP A 428 -16.13 14.12 -17.28
N THR A 429 -16.52 15.39 -17.11
CA THR A 429 -15.71 16.48 -16.56
C THR A 429 -15.50 16.31 -15.06
N ASN A 430 -16.55 16.01 -14.30
CA ASN A 430 -16.43 15.72 -12.86
C ASN A 430 -15.51 14.53 -12.59
N THR A 431 -15.61 13.48 -13.41
CA THR A 431 -14.71 12.32 -13.32
C THR A 431 -13.26 12.71 -13.68
N ALA A 432 -13.04 13.65 -14.62
CA ALA A 432 -11.71 14.15 -14.93
C ALA A 432 -11.11 14.92 -13.75
N HIS A 433 -11.86 15.86 -13.15
CA HIS A 433 -11.39 16.60 -11.97
C HIS A 433 -11.11 15.69 -10.76
N TYR A 434 -12.00 14.75 -10.48
CA TYR A 434 -11.81 13.78 -9.39
C TYR A 434 -10.53 12.95 -9.58
N ASN A 435 -10.30 12.44 -10.80
CA ASN A 435 -9.09 11.67 -11.08
C ASN A 435 -7.84 12.56 -11.10
N ARG A 436 -7.93 13.80 -11.60
CA ARG A 436 -6.80 14.74 -11.56
C ARG A 436 -6.37 15.03 -10.14
N GLU A 437 -7.30 15.28 -9.23
CA GLU A 437 -6.98 15.54 -7.83
C GLU A 437 -6.37 14.30 -7.14
N ARG A 438 -6.85 13.10 -7.48
CA ARG A 438 -6.25 11.85 -6.99
C ARG A 438 -4.83 11.64 -7.49
N ILE A 439 -4.58 11.93 -8.77
CA ILE A 439 -3.24 11.86 -9.37
C ILE A 439 -2.32 12.86 -8.67
N ARG A 440 -2.77 14.11 -8.50
CA ARG A 440 -2.01 15.19 -7.83
C ARG A 440 -1.64 14.84 -6.39
N ARG A 441 -2.55 14.22 -5.62
CA ARG A 441 -2.29 13.77 -4.24
C ARG A 441 -1.41 12.53 -4.13
N GLY A 442 -1.04 11.88 -5.24
CA GLY A 442 -0.31 10.61 -5.22
C GLY A 442 -1.15 9.43 -4.70
N ALA A 443 -2.48 9.50 -4.79
CA ALA A 443 -3.34 8.38 -4.43
C ALA A 443 -3.12 7.19 -5.37
N THR A 444 -3.48 5.97 -4.95
CA THR A 444 -3.36 4.79 -5.82
C THR A 444 -4.25 4.93 -7.06
N VAL A 445 -3.63 5.07 -8.22
CA VAL A 445 -4.28 5.24 -9.53
C VAL A 445 -3.65 4.30 -10.55
N ASP A 446 -4.45 3.81 -11.49
CA ASP A 446 -3.96 2.90 -12.52
C ASP A 446 -3.31 3.72 -13.65
N LYS A 447 -2.27 3.18 -14.29
CA LYS A 447 -1.62 3.82 -15.44
C LYS A 447 -2.59 4.21 -16.57
N THR A 448 -3.61 3.39 -16.80
CA THR A 448 -4.65 3.66 -17.80
C THR A 448 -5.51 4.85 -17.42
N VAL A 449 -5.75 5.09 -16.13
CA VAL A 449 -6.48 6.25 -15.64
C VAL A 449 -5.66 7.52 -15.85
N CYS A 450 -4.34 7.52 -15.60
CA CYS A 450 -3.49 8.68 -15.87
C CYS A 450 -3.52 9.08 -17.36
N LYS A 451 -3.33 8.10 -18.26
CA LYS A 451 -3.40 8.35 -19.72
C LYS A 451 -4.77 8.85 -20.17
N LYS A 452 -5.84 8.24 -19.67
CA LYS A 452 -7.21 8.71 -19.96
C LYS A 452 -7.39 10.14 -19.47
N ASN A 453 -6.97 10.43 -18.23
CA ASN A 453 -7.12 11.74 -17.62
C ASN A 453 -6.37 12.83 -18.39
N LEU A 454 -5.14 12.56 -18.83
CA LEU A 454 -4.38 13.45 -19.69
C LEU A 454 -5.17 13.78 -20.97
N GLY A 455 -5.65 12.77 -21.69
CA GLY A 455 -6.48 12.98 -22.88
C GLY A 455 -7.82 13.68 -22.61
N ARG A 456 -8.35 13.61 -21.37
CA ARG A 456 -9.53 14.40 -20.97
C ARG A 456 -9.17 15.87 -20.77
N LEU A 457 -8.12 16.15 -20.00
CA LEU A 457 -7.68 17.50 -19.71
C LEU A 457 -7.20 18.24 -20.96
N THR A 458 -6.48 17.57 -21.88
CA THR A 458 -6.10 18.15 -23.17
C THR A 458 -7.32 18.62 -23.95
N ARG A 459 -8.40 17.82 -24.00
CA ARG A 459 -9.65 18.24 -24.68
C ARG A 459 -10.35 19.39 -23.97
N LEU A 460 -10.38 19.39 -22.64
CA LEU A 460 -10.98 20.51 -21.89
C LEU A 460 -10.20 21.80 -22.11
N TYR A 461 -8.87 21.72 -22.09
CA TYR A 461 -8.00 22.87 -22.37
C TYR A 461 -8.25 23.42 -23.77
N LEU A 462 -8.24 22.59 -24.81
CA LEU A 462 -8.44 23.04 -26.18
C LEU A 462 -9.84 23.62 -26.42
N LYS A 463 -10.87 23.09 -25.76
CA LYS A 463 -12.23 23.68 -25.81
C LYS A 463 -12.24 25.08 -25.22
N ALA A 464 -11.61 25.27 -24.06
CA ALA A 464 -11.51 26.58 -23.42
C ALA A 464 -10.63 27.56 -24.23
N GLU A 465 -9.56 27.07 -24.85
CA GLU A 465 -8.68 27.90 -25.67
C GLU A 465 -9.36 28.37 -26.95
N GLN A 466 -10.12 27.50 -27.64
CA GLN A 466 -10.92 27.91 -28.80
C GLN A 466 -11.97 28.96 -28.45
N GLU A 467 -12.64 28.81 -27.31
CA GLU A 467 -13.59 29.81 -26.79
C GLU A 467 -12.89 31.15 -26.51
N ARG A 468 -11.71 31.11 -25.88
CA ARG A 468 -10.91 32.31 -25.59
C ARG A 468 -10.53 33.07 -26.86
N GLN A 469 -10.13 32.36 -27.91
CA GLN A 469 -9.77 32.96 -29.20
C GLN A 469 -10.99 33.51 -29.95
N HIS A 470 -12.13 32.82 -29.89
CA HIS A 470 -13.38 33.32 -30.46
C HIS A 470 -13.83 34.62 -29.78
N ASN A 471 -13.77 34.66 -28.44
CA ASN A 471 -14.14 35.86 -27.67
C ASN A 471 -13.20 37.03 -27.97
N TYR A 472 -11.90 36.80 -28.17
CA TYR A 472 -10.97 37.85 -28.60
C TYR A 472 -11.37 38.49 -29.94
N LEU A 473 -11.79 37.69 -30.93
CA LEU A 473 -12.24 38.23 -32.22
C LEU A 473 -13.61 38.92 -32.13
N LYS A 474 -14.48 38.45 -31.22
CA LYS A 474 -15.82 38.99 -31.02
C LYS A 474 -15.81 40.30 -30.23
N ASP A 475 -15.06 40.35 -29.14
CA ASP A 475 -15.00 41.48 -28.21
C ASP A 475 -14.00 42.54 -28.71
N GLY A 476 -13.06 42.14 -29.57
CA GLY A 476 -11.98 42.98 -30.09
C GLY A 476 -10.71 42.91 -29.23
N PRO A 477 -9.64 43.64 -29.61
CA PRO A 477 -8.41 43.68 -28.84
C PRO A 477 -8.65 44.16 -27.42
N TYR A 478 -8.16 43.40 -26.42
CA TYR A 478 -8.26 43.80 -25.02
C TYR A 478 -7.41 45.03 -24.66
N ILE A 479 -6.43 45.37 -25.51
CA ILE A 479 -5.60 46.56 -25.36
C ILE A 479 -6.28 47.76 -26.00
N SER A 480 -6.44 48.83 -25.23
CA SER A 480 -7.00 50.07 -25.77
C SER A 480 -6.00 50.77 -26.70
N PRO A 481 -6.46 51.54 -27.71
CA PRO A 481 -5.55 52.28 -28.59
C PRO A 481 -4.65 53.26 -27.83
N GLU A 482 -5.16 53.88 -26.77
CA GLU A 482 -4.39 54.82 -25.93
C GLU A 482 -3.25 54.12 -25.19
N GLU A 483 -3.53 52.97 -24.56
CA GLU A 483 -2.49 52.15 -23.91
C GLU A 483 -1.48 51.62 -24.91
N ALA A 484 -1.91 51.22 -26.10
CA ALA A 484 -1.01 50.75 -27.16
C ALA A 484 -0.04 51.86 -27.59
N VAL A 485 -0.53 53.08 -27.79
CA VAL A 485 0.30 54.25 -28.11
C VAL A 485 1.26 54.55 -26.95
N ALA A 486 0.79 54.51 -25.69
CA ALA A 486 1.64 54.73 -24.54
C ALA A 486 2.77 53.70 -24.43
N ILE A 487 2.48 52.40 -24.62
CA ILE A 487 3.48 51.33 -24.62
C ILE A 487 4.47 51.51 -25.77
N TYR A 488 3.99 51.84 -26.97
CA TYR A 488 4.82 52.05 -28.14
C TYR A 488 5.77 53.26 -27.93
N THR A 489 5.24 54.41 -27.54
CA THR A 489 6.01 55.64 -27.29
C THR A 489 7.04 55.44 -26.18
N THR A 490 6.67 54.74 -25.11
CA THR A 490 7.62 54.38 -24.02
C THR A 490 8.76 53.51 -24.55
N THR A 491 8.46 52.55 -25.41
CA THR A 491 9.46 51.66 -26.02
C THR A 491 10.39 52.44 -26.95
N VAL A 492 9.85 53.38 -27.75
CA VAL A 492 10.64 54.24 -28.65
C VAL A 492 11.60 55.12 -27.84
N HIS A 493 11.11 55.85 -26.84
CA HIS A 493 11.96 56.68 -25.99
C HIS A 493 13.01 55.86 -25.24
N TRP A 494 12.67 54.65 -24.79
CA TRP A 494 13.62 53.73 -24.17
C TRP A 494 14.75 53.38 -25.14
N LEU A 495 14.43 52.92 -26.35
CA LEU A 495 15.43 52.50 -27.35
C LEU A 495 16.28 53.68 -27.85
N GLU A 496 15.68 54.86 -28.02
CA GLU A 496 16.38 56.09 -28.41
C GLU A 496 17.36 56.55 -27.33
N SER A 497 16.95 56.53 -26.05
CA SER A 497 17.83 56.90 -24.92
C SER A 497 19.07 56.00 -24.82
N ARG A 498 18.94 54.75 -25.27
CA ARG A 498 20.02 53.75 -25.31
C ARG A 498 20.82 53.78 -26.61
N ARG A 499 20.48 54.67 -27.56
CA ARG A 499 21.08 54.77 -28.90
C ARG A 499 21.09 53.40 -29.62
N PHE A 500 19.99 52.66 -29.51
CA PHE A 500 19.91 51.31 -30.07
C PHE A 500 19.86 51.33 -31.60
N ALA A 501 20.76 50.58 -32.25
CA ALA A 501 20.73 50.36 -33.68
C ALA A 501 19.86 49.12 -34.01
N PRO A 502 18.77 49.25 -34.80
CA PRO A 502 17.89 48.13 -35.14
C PRO A 502 18.61 46.96 -35.82
N ILE A 503 18.26 45.73 -35.44
CA ILE A 503 18.86 44.49 -35.98
C ILE A 503 18.55 44.41 -37.49
N PRO A 504 19.58 44.35 -38.38
CA PRO A 504 19.38 44.25 -39.81
C PRO A 504 18.90 42.85 -40.18
N PHE A 505 18.42 42.71 -41.41
CA PHE A 505 18.23 41.40 -42.00
C PHE A 505 19.59 40.68 -42.15
N PRO A 506 19.70 39.34 -41.95
CA PRO A 506 20.93 38.59 -42.16
C PRO A 506 21.48 38.81 -43.59
N PRO A 507 22.63 39.51 -43.76
CA PRO A 507 23.11 39.87 -45.09
C PRO A 507 23.53 38.62 -45.88
N LEU A 508 23.51 38.69 -47.21
CA LEU A 508 23.85 37.56 -48.10
C LEU A 508 25.21 36.93 -47.75
N SER A 509 26.21 37.78 -47.49
CA SER A 509 27.55 37.38 -47.02
C SER A 509 27.75 37.83 -45.57
N TYR A 510 27.24 37.06 -44.61
CA TYR A 510 27.47 37.31 -43.19
C TYR A 510 28.57 36.40 -42.64
N LYS A 511 29.55 37.00 -41.95
CA LYS A 511 30.74 36.32 -41.47
C LYS A 511 30.46 35.16 -40.50
N HIS A 512 29.35 35.22 -39.74
CA HIS A 512 29.04 34.25 -38.69
C HIS A 512 27.88 33.29 -39.05
N ASP A 513 27.37 33.32 -40.28
CA ASP A 513 26.19 32.55 -40.68
C ASP A 513 26.33 31.05 -40.45
N THR A 514 27.45 30.48 -40.89
CA THR A 514 27.71 29.05 -40.77
C THR A 514 27.83 28.62 -39.32
N LYS A 515 28.40 29.47 -38.45
CA LYS A 515 28.51 29.20 -37.01
C LYS A 515 27.13 29.17 -36.33
N LEU A 516 26.28 30.15 -36.64
CA LEU A 516 24.92 30.21 -36.10
C LEU A 516 24.07 29.03 -36.59
N LEU A 517 24.22 28.63 -37.86
CA LEU A 517 23.56 27.44 -38.39
C LEU A 517 24.01 26.16 -37.68
N ILE A 518 25.32 25.97 -37.46
CA ILE A 518 25.82 24.79 -36.75
C ILE A 518 25.25 24.71 -35.34
N LEU A 519 25.24 25.82 -34.59
CA LEU A 519 24.67 25.87 -33.24
C LEU A 519 23.17 25.53 -33.24
N ALA A 520 22.42 26.06 -34.21
CA ALA A 520 21.00 25.76 -34.38
C ALA A 520 20.75 24.26 -34.66
N LEU A 521 21.53 23.66 -35.56
CA LEU A 521 21.41 22.25 -35.92
C LEU A 521 21.80 21.32 -34.76
N GLU A 522 22.81 21.68 -33.97
CA GLU A 522 23.20 20.93 -32.76
C GLU A 522 22.05 20.88 -31.75
N ARG A 523 21.40 22.03 -31.49
CA ARG A 523 20.25 22.13 -30.58
C ARG A 523 19.06 21.26 -31.02
N LEU A 524 18.79 21.22 -32.33
CA LEU A 524 17.72 20.37 -32.86
C LEU A 524 18.07 18.87 -32.78
N LYS A 525 19.34 18.52 -33.02
CA LYS A 525 19.83 17.13 -32.95
C LYS A 525 19.81 16.57 -31.52
N GLU A 526 20.14 17.40 -30.51
CA GLU A 526 20.13 17.02 -29.09
C GLU A 526 18.78 16.45 -28.63
N ALA A 527 17.67 16.98 -29.16
CA ALA A 527 16.31 16.57 -28.80
C ALA A 527 16.01 15.08 -29.09
N TYR A 528 16.76 14.46 -30.00
CA TYR A 528 16.53 13.08 -30.44
C TYR A 528 17.60 12.09 -29.97
N SER A 529 18.68 12.55 -29.34
CA SER A 529 19.79 11.71 -28.87
C SER A 529 19.36 10.58 -27.90
N VAL A 530 18.30 10.80 -27.13
CA VAL A 530 17.81 9.85 -26.11
C VAL A 530 16.79 8.84 -26.66
N LYS A 531 16.12 9.14 -27.78
CA LYS A 531 14.98 8.34 -28.26
C LYS A 531 15.44 7.21 -29.18
N SER A 532 15.21 5.96 -28.76
CA SER A 532 15.51 4.76 -29.57
C SER A 532 14.52 4.49 -30.71
N ARG A 533 13.29 5.02 -30.64
CA ARG A 533 12.26 4.84 -31.68
C ARG A 533 11.80 6.18 -32.21
N LEU A 534 12.03 6.40 -33.50
CA LEU A 534 11.69 7.62 -34.21
C LEU A 534 10.48 7.40 -35.11
N ASN A 535 9.55 8.36 -35.11
CA ASN A 535 8.44 8.44 -36.05
C ASN A 535 8.93 8.98 -37.41
N GLN A 536 8.03 9.09 -38.40
CA GLN A 536 8.40 9.56 -39.74
C GLN A 536 8.87 11.03 -39.73
N SER A 537 8.16 11.93 -39.03
CA SER A 537 8.53 13.35 -38.96
C SER A 537 9.90 13.58 -38.32
N GLN A 538 10.28 12.80 -37.31
CA GLN A 538 11.58 12.88 -36.66
C GLN A 538 12.72 12.35 -37.56
N ARG A 539 12.45 11.36 -38.41
CA ARG A 539 13.43 10.90 -39.40
C ARG A 539 13.63 11.92 -40.51
N GLU A 540 12.54 12.53 -40.96
CA GLU A 540 12.57 13.64 -41.92
C GLU A 540 13.36 14.82 -41.33
N GLU A 541 13.13 15.16 -40.07
CA GLU A 541 13.89 16.19 -39.36
C GLU A 541 15.39 15.88 -39.30
N LEU A 542 15.77 14.65 -38.91
CA LEU A 542 17.18 14.26 -38.92
C LEU A 542 17.80 14.28 -40.32
N GLY A 543 17.07 13.82 -41.35
CA GLY A 543 17.53 13.88 -42.72
C GLY A 543 17.74 15.31 -43.21
N LEU A 544 16.85 16.24 -42.85
CA LEU A 544 17.00 17.66 -43.16
C LEU A 544 18.16 18.32 -42.41
N ILE A 545 18.41 17.90 -41.16
CA ILE A 545 19.56 18.35 -40.37
C ILE A 545 20.87 17.87 -41.00
N GLU A 546 20.96 16.59 -41.38
CA GLU A 546 22.13 16.02 -42.07
C GLU A 546 22.41 16.72 -43.40
N GLN A 547 21.38 16.92 -44.23
CA GLN A 547 21.51 17.68 -45.48
C GLN A 547 21.99 19.12 -45.25
N ALA A 548 21.55 19.77 -44.15
CA ALA A 548 21.99 21.11 -43.81
C ALA A 548 23.44 21.16 -43.31
N TYR A 549 23.97 20.08 -42.73
CA TYR A 549 25.41 19.94 -42.43
C TYR A 549 26.23 19.71 -43.69
N ASP A 550 25.75 18.89 -44.62
CA ASP A 550 26.47 18.56 -45.85
C ASP A 550 26.55 19.76 -46.81
N ASN A 551 25.45 20.53 -46.94
CA ASN A 551 25.40 21.74 -47.79
C ASN A 551 24.83 22.96 -47.03
N PRO A 552 25.65 23.63 -46.19
CA PRO A 552 25.19 24.72 -45.35
C PRO A 552 24.81 25.98 -46.15
N HIS A 553 25.43 26.22 -47.30
CA HIS A 553 25.14 27.41 -48.12
C HIS A 553 23.76 27.34 -48.77
N GLU A 554 23.37 26.18 -49.28
CA GLU A 554 22.03 25.95 -49.81
C GLU A 554 20.97 26.04 -48.70
N ALA A 555 21.24 25.45 -47.53
CA ALA A 555 20.36 25.54 -46.37
C ALA A 555 20.16 27.01 -45.92
N LEU A 556 21.23 27.82 -45.85
CA LEU A 556 21.16 29.25 -45.52
C LEU A 556 20.38 30.05 -46.56
N SER A 557 20.57 29.77 -47.85
CA SER A 557 19.80 30.39 -48.93
C SER A 557 18.30 30.09 -48.79
N ARG A 558 17.96 28.83 -48.49
CA ARG A 558 16.58 28.42 -48.21
C ARG A 558 16.00 29.13 -47.00
N ILE A 559 16.72 29.18 -45.88
CA ILE A 559 16.31 29.88 -44.65
C ILE A 559 16.03 31.37 -44.94
N LYS A 560 16.97 32.08 -45.57
CA LYS A 560 16.81 33.51 -45.90
C LYS A 560 15.65 33.74 -46.87
N ARG A 561 15.44 32.84 -47.84
CA ARG A 561 14.27 32.87 -48.72
C ARG A 561 12.97 32.74 -47.92
N HIS A 562 12.89 31.80 -46.99
CA HIS A 562 11.72 31.61 -46.13
C HIS A 562 11.43 32.86 -45.30
N LEU A 563 12.46 33.48 -44.70
CA LEU A 563 12.31 34.74 -43.96
C LEU A 563 11.76 35.89 -44.84
N LEU A 564 12.16 35.95 -46.12
CA LEU A 564 11.68 36.97 -47.04
C LEU A 564 10.24 36.73 -47.51
N THR A 565 9.91 35.51 -47.94
CA THR A 565 8.68 35.24 -48.70
C THR A 565 7.56 34.59 -47.89
N GLN A 566 7.87 33.80 -46.87
CA GLN A 566 6.86 33.00 -46.16
C GLN A 566 6.16 33.83 -45.08
N ARG A 567 4.82 33.91 -45.15
CA ARG A 567 3.95 34.58 -44.16
C ARG A 567 2.81 33.70 -43.65
N ALA A 568 2.57 32.56 -44.30
CA ALA A 568 1.64 31.52 -43.86
C ALA A 568 2.45 30.24 -43.60
N PHE A 569 2.18 29.61 -42.45
CA PHE A 569 2.89 28.44 -41.95
C PHE A 569 1.93 27.25 -41.83
N LYS A 570 2.47 26.04 -41.70
CA LYS A 570 1.64 24.85 -41.49
C LYS A 570 1.06 24.80 -40.07
N GLU A 571 0.11 23.89 -39.86
CA GLU A 571 -0.46 23.67 -38.53
C GLU A 571 0.57 23.13 -37.55
N THR A 572 0.46 23.53 -36.28
CA THR A 572 1.32 23.03 -35.20
C THR A 572 0.55 22.03 -34.35
N GLY A 573 1.15 20.87 -34.14
CA GLY A 573 0.62 19.85 -33.24
C GLY A 573 0.72 20.31 -31.78
N ILE A 574 -0.20 19.87 -30.93
CA ILE A 574 -0.15 20.11 -29.50
C ILE A 574 -0.38 18.82 -28.72
N GLU A 575 0.55 18.52 -27.83
CA GLU A 575 0.42 17.48 -26.81
C GLU A 575 0.65 18.08 -25.43
N PHE A 576 0.37 17.29 -24.38
CA PHE A 576 0.65 17.71 -23.02
C PHE A 576 1.60 16.71 -22.34
N MET A 577 2.65 17.25 -21.74
CA MET A 577 3.49 16.53 -20.81
C MET A 577 2.85 16.55 -19.42
N ASP A 578 2.56 15.37 -18.88
CA ASP A 578 1.97 15.23 -17.55
C ASP A 578 3.05 15.14 -16.48
N LEU A 579 3.22 16.22 -15.71
CA LEU A 579 4.07 16.25 -14.52
C LEU A 579 3.33 15.83 -13.25
N TYR A 580 2.14 15.24 -13.39
CA TYR A 580 1.19 14.81 -12.35
C TYR A 580 0.59 15.94 -11.49
N SER A 581 1.29 17.07 -11.31
CA SER A 581 0.83 18.26 -10.60
C SER A 581 0.16 19.26 -11.54
N HIS A 582 0.85 19.66 -12.59
CA HIS A 582 0.36 20.48 -13.70
C HIS A 582 0.66 19.81 -15.04
N LEU A 583 0.17 20.40 -16.12
CA LEU A 583 0.39 19.94 -17.49
C LEU A 583 1.18 21.02 -18.23
N ILE A 584 2.15 20.61 -19.04
CA ILE A 584 2.93 21.53 -19.89
C ILE A 584 2.56 21.26 -21.34
N PRO A 585 2.13 22.27 -22.11
CA PRO A 585 1.90 22.10 -23.54
C PRO A 585 3.24 21.88 -24.27
N VAL A 586 3.25 20.92 -25.17
CA VAL A 586 4.39 20.60 -26.04
C VAL A 586 3.92 20.76 -27.47
N TYR A 587 4.52 21.70 -28.18
CA TYR A 587 4.18 21.99 -29.57
C TYR A 587 5.06 21.17 -30.52
N ASP A 588 4.45 20.66 -31.58
CA ASP A 588 5.13 19.93 -32.66
C ASP A 588 5.05 20.77 -33.94
N VAL A 589 6.17 21.35 -34.34
CA VAL A 589 6.30 22.27 -35.49
C VAL A 589 6.93 21.52 -36.66
N GLU A 590 6.63 21.94 -37.89
CA GLU A 590 7.20 21.31 -39.09
C GLU A 590 8.74 21.36 -39.09
N PRO A 591 9.45 20.26 -39.43
CA PRO A 591 10.92 20.22 -39.41
C PRO A 591 11.63 21.31 -40.21
N LEU A 592 11.13 21.68 -41.40
CA LEU A 592 11.73 22.74 -42.22
C LEU A 592 11.57 24.13 -41.58
N GLU A 593 10.40 24.38 -40.98
CA GLU A 593 10.12 25.62 -40.25
C GLU A 593 11.00 25.69 -38.99
N LYS A 594 11.14 24.57 -38.26
CA LYS A 594 12.03 24.47 -37.09
C LYS A 594 13.50 24.83 -37.38
N ILE A 595 14.04 24.42 -38.52
CA ILE A 595 15.43 24.79 -38.89
C ILE A 595 15.56 26.30 -39.12
N THR A 596 14.56 26.89 -39.79
CA THR A 596 14.51 28.34 -40.05
C THR A 596 14.39 29.12 -38.75
N ASP A 597 13.49 28.70 -37.86
CA ASP A 597 13.25 29.32 -36.56
C ASP A 597 14.48 29.18 -35.64
N ALA A 598 15.12 28.01 -35.62
CA ALA A 598 16.31 27.79 -34.81
C ALA A 598 17.48 28.67 -35.28
N TYR A 599 17.68 28.84 -36.59
CA TYR A 599 18.67 29.79 -37.10
C TYR A 599 18.31 31.24 -36.76
N LEU A 600 17.04 31.63 -36.93
CA LEU A 600 16.57 32.99 -36.62
C LEU A 600 16.74 33.30 -35.12
N ASP A 601 16.42 32.35 -34.24
CA ASP A 601 16.65 32.45 -32.79
C ASP A 601 18.13 32.72 -32.48
N GLN A 602 19.04 31.91 -33.02
CA GLN A 602 20.48 32.12 -32.83
C GLN A 602 20.95 33.47 -33.36
N TYR A 603 20.45 33.91 -34.53
CA TYR A 603 20.79 35.20 -35.11
C TYR A 603 20.31 36.38 -34.25
N LEU A 604 19.04 36.33 -33.80
CA LEU A 604 18.45 37.38 -32.98
C LEU A 604 19.13 37.50 -31.62
N TRP A 605 19.42 36.40 -30.93
CA TRP A 605 20.14 36.43 -29.66
C TRP A 605 21.55 36.98 -29.79
N TYR A 606 22.28 36.56 -30.84
CA TYR A 606 23.64 37.04 -31.08
C TYR A 606 23.69 38.55 -31.36
N GLU A 607 22.84 39.06 -32.25
CA GLU A 607 22.80 40.49 -32.56
C GLU A 607 22.18 41.32 -31.42
N ALA A 608 21.23 40.77 -30.65
CA ALA A 608 20.64 41.44 -29.49
C ALA A 608 21.67 41.66 -28.37
N ASP A 609 22.48 40.66 -28.04
CA ASP A 609 23.53 40.78 -27.02
C ASP A 609 24.67 41.71 -27.48
N LYS A 610 25.10 41.56 -28.74
CA LYS A 610 26.12 42.44 -29.35
C LYS A 610 25.74 43.92 -29.28
N ARG A 611 24.44 44.22 -29.37
CA ARG A 611 23.88 45.59 -29.30
C ARG A 611 23.35 45.97 -27.92
N ARG A 612 23.50 45.08 -26.93
CA ARG A 612 23.02 45.27 -25.55
C ARG A 612 21.54 45.68 -25.47
N LEU A 613 20.70 45.03 -26.28
CA LEU A 613 19.26 45.26 -26.31
C LEU A 613 18.63 44.98 -24.95
N PHE A 614 18.99 43.84 -24.35
CA PHE A 614 18.46 43.43 -23.05
C PHE A 614 19.32 44.01 -21.91
N PRO A 615 18.73 44.81 -21.01
CA PRO A 615 19.44 45.29 -19.83
C PRO A 615 19.73 44.15 -18.83
N PRO A 616 20.77 44.28 -17.97
CA PRO A 616 21.24 43.19 -17.10
C PRO A 616 20.25 42.67 -16.05
N TRP A 617 19.13 43.39 -15.81
CA TRP A 617 18.09 42.94 -14.87
C TRP A 617 17.13 41.91 -15.48
N ILE A 618 17.14 41.72 -16.80
CA ILE A 618 16.37 40.66 -17.45
C ILE A 618 17.06 39.33 -17.16
N LYS A 619 16.33 38.40 -16.54
CA LYS A 619 16.79 37.06 -16.17
C LYS A 619 15.80 36.02 -16.69
N PRO A 620 16.27 34.81 -17.09
CA PRO A 620 17.64 34.29 -17.00
C PRO A 620 18.64 34.93 -18.00
N SER A 621 19.94 34.91 -17.67
CA SER A 621 21.04 35.40 -18.54
C SER A 621 22.20 34.40 -18.57
N ASP A 622 22.94 34.33 -19.67
CA ASP A 622 23.98 33.30 -19.89
C ASP A 622 25.19 33.38 -18.94
N THR A 623 25.41 34.55 -18.32
CA THR A 623 26.56 34.77 -17.42
C THR A 623 26.47 34.05 -16.08
N GLU A 624 25.28 33.58 -15.69
CA GLU A 624 25.09 32.99 -14.37
C GLU A 624 23.99 31.92 -14.32
N PRO A 625 24.23 30.81 -13.60
CA PRO A 625 23.18 29.86 -13.32
C PRO A 625 22.20 30.42 -12.26
N PRO A 626 20.95 29.93 -12.18
CA PRO A 626 19.95 30.44 -11.24
C PRO A 626 20.39 30.50 -9.75
N PRO A 627 21.16 29.52 -9.21
CA PRO A 627 21.68 29.64 -7.84
C PRO A 627 22.63 30.82 -7.63
N LEU A 628 23.47 31.14 -8.61
CA LEU A 628 24.38 32.29 -8.54
C LEU A 628 23.61 33.61 -8.65
N LEU A 629 22.55 33.66 -9.46
CA LEU A 629 21.62 34.79 -9.49
C LEU A 629 21.00 35.04 -8.11
N VAL A 630 20.54 33.98 -7.42
CA VAL A 630 19.99 34.10 -6.05
C VAL A 630 21.07 34.61 -5.08
N TYR A 631 22.29 34.10 -5.20
CA TYR A 631 23.41 34.59 -4.38
C TYR A 631 23.69 36.08 -4.61
N LYS A 632 23.82 36.52 -5.86
CA LYS A 632 24.01 37.94 -6.19
C LYS A 632 22.84 38.82 -5.77
N TRP A 633 21.62 38.28 -5.83
CA TRP A 633 20.43 38.97 -5.32
C TRP A 633 20.53 39.21 -3.81
N CYS A 634 20.82 38.15 -3.04
CA CYS A 634 21.03 38.25 -1.58
C CYS A 634 22.18 39.22 -1.25
N GLN A 635 23.31 39.12 -1.94
CA GLN A 635 24.46 40.01 -1.75
C GLN A 635 24.10 41.47 -2.08
N GLY A 636 23.38 41.71 -3.18
CA GLY A 636 22.94 43.03 -3.58
C GLY A 636 21.96 43.67 -2.60
N MET A 637 21.12 42.87 -1.92
CA MET A 637 20.28 43.37 -0.82
C MET A 637 21.10 43.78 0.40
N VAL A 638 22.13 43.01 0.76
CA VAL A 638 22.99 43.29 1.92
C VAL A 638 23.90 44.51 1.70
N LEU A 639 24.41 44.70 0.48
CA LEU A 639 25.32 45.80 0.14
C LEU A 639 24.63 47.18 0.02
N ARG A 640 23.29 47.25 0.04
CA ARG A 640 22.58 48.54 0.05
C ARG A 640 22.62 49.15 1.46
N THR A 641 23.37 50.23 1.60
CA THR A 641 23.87 50.86 2.84
C THR A 641 22.84 51.34 3.89
N HIS A 642 21.54 51.17 3.67
CA HIS A 642 20.50 51.67 4.60
C HIS A 642 19.38 50.68 4.95
N LEU A 643 19.44 49.42 4.48
CA LEU A 643 18.31 48.49 4.68
C LEU A 643 18.31 47.78 6.05
N LEU A 644 19.42 47.80 6.78
CA LEU A 644 19.58 47.10 8.08
C LEU A 644 19.63 48.03 9.31
N TYR A 645 19.52 49.35 9.14
CA TYR A 645 19.31 50.26 10.27
C TYR A 645 17.81 50.39 10.56
N ILE A 646 17.27 49.50 11.40
CA ILE A 646 15.98 49.72 12.06
C ILE A 646 16.24 50.67 13.23
N LEU A 647 16.23 51.97 12.94
CA LEU A 647 16.06 53.03 13.94
C LEU A 647 15.09 54.05 13.35
N GLY A 648 13.87 54.08 13.88
CA GLY A 648 12.89 55.12 13.59
C GLY A 648 11.96 54.78 12.43
N SER A 649 10.70 54.57 12.78
CA SER A 649 9.53 54.58 11.91
C SER A 649 9.60 55.71 10.87
N HIS A 650 9.87 55.36 9.60
CA HIS A 650 9.32 55.92 8.35
C HIS A 650 10.29 55.62 7.20
N ILE A 651 9.87 54.75 6.26
CA ILE A 651 10.57 54.58 4.98
C ILE A 651 10.24 55.82 4.13
N ILE A 652 11.10 56.84 4.18
CA ILE A 652 11.14 57.88 3.15
C ILE A 652 12.33 57.54 2.25
N ILE A 653 12.03 57.00 1.06
CA ILE A 653 12.99 56.96 -0.03
C ILE A 653 13.06 58.39 -0.58
N GLN A 654 13.97 59.20 -0.05
CA GLN A 654 14.40 60.43 -0.72
C GLN A 654 15.73 60.15 -1.40
N SER A 655 15.72 60.07 -2.73
CA SER A 655 16.92 60.24 -3.53
C SER A 655 17.39 61.69 -3.38
N ARG A 656 18.46 61.91 -2.62
CA ARG A 656 19.26 63.12 -2.79
C ARG A 656 20.36 62.80 -3.78
N ASP A 657 20.29 63.45 -4.93
CA ASP A 657 21.42 63.66 -5.83
C ASP A 657 22.60 64.19 -5.02
N VAL A 658 23.74 63.51 -5.11
CA VAL A 658 25.04 64.07 -4.73
C VAL A 658 25.94 63.97 -5.95
N HIS A 659 26.02 65.09 -6.66
CA HIS A 659 27.18 65.45 -7.47
C HIS A 659 28.40 65.68 -6.57
N ASN A 660 29.59 65.47 -7.16
CA ASN A 660 30.97 65.65 -6.67
C ASN A 660 31.52 64.46 -5.87
N GLU A 661 32.64 63.81 -6.24
CA GLU A 661 33.77 64.12 -7.15
C GLU A 661 34.06 62.97 -8.13
#